data_AF-A0A944BFG6-F1
#
_entry.id   AF-A0A944BFG6-F1
#
_cell.length_a   1.000
_cell.length_b   1.000
_cell.length_c   1.000
_cell.angle_alpha   90.00
_cell.angle_beta   90.00
_cell.angle_gamma   90.00
#
_symmetry.space_group_name_H-M   'P 1'
#
loop_
_entity.id
_entity.type
_entity.pdbx_description
1 polymer ?
#
loop_
_entity_poly.entity_id
_entity_poly.type
_entity_poly.pdbx_seq_one_letter_code
_entity_poly.pdbx_strand_id
1 'polypeptide(L)'
;MNKLFTLSAISLFSLSITNAASYISNGFFEQNVDGWAMWNGGDDGASFERESGTQFDGVGCMMVVNPISDPENQWKVQIHTSFEIDGDGLPAGEYELSYYIRTKSGTGSVRVSTSGEENYQGDQEVTASYSQKTLKFTSKGEVDGFNFDIAHTANTYFIDNVTLKALSVEPQDPGNGEYTKASVGIDISDKHQEVLGIGGGIVYYQSWFTEHPNSEAIFDTIYTGLGLSALRIGNWKQDINEHNVKDELTVYNEAVKRLGRENFIVEMSSWAAPGSLKENGDVNGPYTLKKGSDGNFVYNEYAEWWKKSLAKYQEEGIHPDYISMQNEPDMEATYAATLFDATEHYVDYTGKQFDRAGYDKALPIFVSKIKELNEVPKILGPEVLGIGYGNTQKYMDALDASLLDGLAFHYYHSGENADDRYSKPNAFVNAQKELATKYGNMPQFMTENCAMRAEKSGNDVHTAWIVANSFNYNRVGSYMYWNLLWGTSDMDGCIAVNNPWDKSQWKTDEGYQVCLDYHGLRHFSKFVPKGYICVGSTTDNSDLVCTSFVSPDGKKATIVVINKGSNHAVKVNSPFESSVARLTMTATSKDERSKDYGVINLDDEIQMPKMSIATITFEDNGEAQSVKQNTADDAFNAMFANDNLQIISSEQADATVEVWDVTGKVWINKAISLNAGVNTVEANLPSAVYFVKVIANGKQSVVKCIK
;
A
#
# COMPACT_ATOMS: atom_id res chain seq x y z
N MET A 1 -57.21 -9.40 -32.56
CA MET A 1 -55.75 -9.62 -32.63
C MET A 1 -55.09 -8.25 -32.58
N ASN A 2 -54.14 -7.90 -31.74
CA ASN A 2 -53.74 -8.36 -30.42
C ASN A 2 -53.13 -7.11 -29.75
N LYS A 3 -53.44 -6.94 -28.47
CA LYS A 3 -52.94 -5.88 -27.57
C LYS A 3 -51.44 -6.08 -27.29
N LEU A 4 -50.68 -5.00 -27.15
CA LEU A 4 -49.49 -4.90 -26.29
C LEU A 4 -49.34 -3.41 -25.91
N PHE A 5 -49.99 -2.95 -24.83
CA PHE A 5 -49.48 -2.80 -23.46
C PHE A 5 -48.23 -1.92 -23.33
N THR A 6 -48.50 -0.65 -23.01
CA THR A 6 -47.65 0.25 -22.20
C THR A 6 -47.38 -0.38 -20.84
N LEU A 7 -46.11 -0.47 -20.43
CA LEU A 7 -45.73 -0.63 -19.03
C LEU A 7 -44.76 0.49 -18.63
N SER A 8 -45.12 1.13 -17.54
CA SER A 8 -44.48 2.24 -16.86
C SER A 8 -43.07 1.88 -16.41
N ALA A 9 -42.13 2.81 -16.60
CA ALA A 9 -40.82 2.76 -15.94
C ALA A 9 -41.03 2.87 -14.42
N ILE A 10 -40.86 1.75 -13.72
CA ILE A 10 -40.67 1.72 -12.27
C ILE A 10 -39.25 2.20 -12.02
N SER A 11 -39.10 3.32 -11.33
CA SER A 11 -37.81 3.75 -10.77
C SER A 11 -37.38 2.68 -9.75
N LEU A 12 -36.45 1.82 -10.13
CA LEU A 12 -35.66 1.11 -9.14
C LEU A 12 -34.58 2.09 -8.68
N PHE A 13 -34.78 2.61 -7.47
CA PHE A 13 -33.73 3.25 -6.69
C PHE A 13 -32.55 2.28 -6.61
N SER A 14 -31.44 2.62 -7.26
CA SER A 14 -30.15 2.03 -6.95
C SER A 14 -29.73 2.59 -5.59
N LEU A 15 -29.85 1.80 -4.52
CA LEU A 15 -29.13 2.10 -3.27
C LEU A 15 -27.64 1.98 -3.57
N SER A 16 -26.99 3.12 -3.81
CA SER A 16 -25.55 3.26 -3.74
C SER A 16 -25.18 3.37 -2.25
N ILE A 17 -24.59 2.31 -1.70
CA ILE A 17 -23.99 2.33 -0.38
C ILE A 17 -22.65 3.05 -0.53
N THR A 18 -22.53 4.25 0.03
CA THR A 18 -21.27 4.99 0.12
C THR A 18 -20.34 4.30 1.14
N ASN A 19 -19.16 3.86 0.69
CA ASN A 19 -18.09 3.36 1.57
C ASN A 19 -17.63 4.49 2.52
N ALA A 20 -17.87 4.29 3.82
CA ALA A 20 -17.70 5.29 4.87
C ALA A 20 -16.23 5.43 5.31
N ALA A 21 -15.73 6.67 5.35
CA ALA A 21 -14.74 7.03 6.36
C ALA A 21 -15.34 6.72 7.75
N SER A 22 -14.54 6.27 8.73
CA SER A 22 -15.04 6.22 10.10
C SER A 22 -15.33 7.65 10.54
N TYR A 23 -16.60 8.03 10.55
CA TYR A 23 -17.04 9.36 10.99
C TYR A 23 -16.74 9.63 12.48
N ILE A 24 -16.31 8.60 13.23
CA ILE A 24 -15.97 8.65 14.65
C ILE A 24 -14.49 8.33 14.79
N SER A 25 -13.75 9.21 15.47
CA SER A 25 -12.29 9.14 15.57
C SER A 25 -11.75 8.24 16.68
N ASN A 26 -12.56 7.98 17.71
CA ASN A 26 -12.16 7.11 18.82
C ASN A 26 -13.34 6.33 19.40
N GLY A 27 -13.92 5.42 18.62
CA GLY A 27 -15.06 4.61 19.05
C GLY A 27 -14.70 3.34 19.84
N PHE A 28 -13.42 2.95 19.86
CA PHE A 28 -12.91 1.71 20.47
C PHE A 28 -12.15 1.96 21.78
N PHE A 29 -11.79 3.21 22.10
CA PHE A 29 -11.24 3.62 23.41
C PHE A 29 -9.97 2.87 23.87
N GLU A 30 -9.16 2.38 22.93
CA GLU A 30 -8.01 1.53 23.22
C GLU A 30 -6.89 2.24 23.98
N GLN A 31 -6.80 3.56 23.89
CA GLN A 31 -5.71 4.34 24.50
C GLN A 31 -6.20 5.46 25.42
N ASN A 32 -7.26 6.18 25.05
CA ASN A 32 -7.87 7.27 25.80
C ASN A 32 -9.36 7.46 25.39
N VAL A 33 -10.00 8.52 25.86
CA VAL A 33 -11.36 8.95 25.45
C VAL A 33 -11.33 10.26 24.65
N ASP A 34 -10.19 10.58 24.01
CA ASP A 34 -10.05 11.79 23.20
C ASP A 34 -11.08 11.76 22.04
N GLY A 35 -11.56 12.94 21.64
CA GLY A 35 -12.67 13.06 20.67
C GLY A 35 -14.08 12.95 21.28
N TRP A 36 -14.16 12.75 22.60
CA TRP A 36 -15.41 12.73 23.36
C TRP A 36 -15.42 13.78 24.46
N ALA A 37 -16.59 14.33 24.76
CA ALA A 37 -16.77 15.35 25.77
C ALA A 37 -18.03 15.12 26.60
N MET A 38 -18.00 15.47 27.88
CA MET A 38 -19.21 15.55 28.68
C MET A 38 -19.90 16.90 28.41
N TRP A 39 -21.06 16.87 27.76
CA TRP A 39 -21.85 18.07 27.49
C TRP A 39 -22.75 18.43 28.68
N ASN A 40 -23.27 17.43 29.41
CA ASN A 40 -24.09 17.63 30.61
C ASN A 40 -23.73 16.60 31.70
N GLY A 41 -23.97 16.96 32.96
CA GLY A 41 -23.88 16.07 34.12
C GLY A 41 -22.68 16.31 35.05
N GLY A 42 -21.71 17.13 34.64
CA GLY A 42 -20.53 17.44 35.46
C GLY A 42 -20.88 18.10 36.80
N ASP A 43 -21.81 19.06 36.79
CA ASP A 43 -22.30 19.72 38.01
C ASP A 43 -23.15 18.78 38.89
N ASP A 44 -23.71 17.72 38.31
CA ASP A 44 -24.49 16.68 39.00
C ASP A 44 -23.61 15.52 39.50
N GLY A 45 -22.28 15.62 39.33
CA GLY A 45 -21.31 14.64 39.80
C GLY A 45 -21.07 13.45 38.85
N ALA A 46 -21.51 13.55 37.60
CA ALA A 46 -21.19 12.56 36.58
C ALA A 46 -19.71 12.68 36.14
N SER A 47 -19.11 11.57 35.74
CA SER A 47 -17.76 11.53 35.19
C SER A 47 -17.66 10.56 34.02
N PHE A 48 -16.68 10.77 33.14
CA PHE A 48 -16.30 9.78 32.14
C PHE A 48 -14.78 9.70 32.02
N GLU A 49 -14.26 8.50 31.83
CA GLU A 49 -12.84 8.23 31.66
C GLU A 49 -12.62 6.93 30.90
N ARG A 50 -11.39 6.69 30.46
CA ARG A 50 -11.00 5.38 29.94
C ARG A 50 -10.84 4.39 31.07
N GLU A 51 -11.45 3.22 30.95
CA GLU A 51 -11.27 2.08 31.85
C GLU A 51 -10.63 0.90 31.14
N SER A 52 -9.82 0.11 31.86
CA SER A 52 -9.29 -1.17 31.39
C SER A 52 -9.75 -2.34 32.25
N GLY A 53 -9.84 -3.54 31.66
CA GLY A 53 -10.27 -4.77 32.34
C GLY A 53 -11.79 -5.01 32.35
N THR A 54 -12.57 -4.11 31.75
CA THR A 54 -14.03 -4.14 31.73
C THR A 54 -14.64 -4.00 30.33
N GLN A 55 -13.79 -3.86 29.30
CA GLN A 55 -14.11 -3.65 27.90
C GLN A 55 -14.83 -4.85 27.26
N PHE A 56 -15.50 -4.61 26.13
CA PHE A 56 -16.14 -5.68 25.34
C PHE A 56 -15.10 -6.41 24.50
N ASP A 57 -14.22 -5.65 23.85
CA ASP A 57 -13.11 -6.14 23.04
C ASP A 57 -11.86 -5.27 23.28
N GLY A 58 -10.68 -5.74 22.89
CA GLY A 58 -9.44 -4.96 23.03
C GLY A 58 -8.97 -4.77 24.48
N VAL A 59 -8.38 -3.61 24.77
CA VAL A 59 -7.68 -3.28 26.03
C VAL A 59 -8.26 -2.07 26.79
N GLY A 60 -9.29 -1.41 26.26
CA GLY A 60 -9.94 -0.26 26.90
C GLY A 60 -11.40 -0.08 26.49
N CYS A 61 -12.17 0.63 27.30
CA CYS A 61 -13.53 1.09 26.97
C CYS A 61 -13.79 2.46 27.61
N MET A 62 -14.87 3.14 27.23
CA MET A 62 -15.32 4.34 27.92
C MET A 62 -16.18 3.94 29.13
N MET A 63 -15.75 4.35 30.32
CA MET A 63 -16.57 4.24 31.54
C MET A 63 -17.25 5.58 31.81
N VAL A 64 -18.57 5.55 32.03
CA VAL A 64 -19.36 6.72 32.40
C VAL A 64 -20.06 6.47 33.72
N VAL A 65 -19.82 7.31 34.73
CA VAL A 65 -20.51 7.28 36.02
C VAL A 65 -21.67 8.26 35.96
N ASN A 66 -22.91 7.74 35.96
CA ASN A 66 -24.12 8.54 36.13
C ASN A 66 -24.64 8.38 37.59
N PRO A 67 -24.60 9.44 38.42
CA PRO A 67 -25.07 9.39 39.81
C PRO A 67 -26.57 9.65 39.98
N ILE A 68 -27.29 10.08 38.94
CA ILE A 68 -28.69 10.51 39.02
C ILE A 68 -29.64 9.57 38.27
N SER A 69 -30.88 9.47 38.75
CA SER A 69 -31.98 8.80 38.05
C SER A 69 -33.07 9.82 37.73
N ASP A 70 -33.14 10.24 36.48
CA ASP A 70 -34.12 11.19 35.97
C ASP A 70 -34.74 10.65 34.67
N PRO A 71 -35.80 9.82 34.78
CA PRO A 71 -36.49 9.23 33.62
C PRO A 71 -37.13 10.25 32.66
N GLU A 72 -37.30 11.50 33.10
CA GLU A 72 -37.92 12.56 32.29
C GLU A 72 -36.87 13.41 31.57
N ASN A 73 -35.60 13.39 32.01
CA ASN A 73 -34.53 14.25 31.51
C ASN A 73 -33.22 13.48 31.29
N GLN A 74 -33.24 12.49 30.40
CA GLN A 74 -32.10 11.61 30.11
C GLN A 74 -30.83 12.37 29.67
N TRP A 75 -30.99 13.53 29.04
CA TRP A 75 -29.91 14.41 28.58
C TRP A 75 -29.13 15.09 29.72
N LYS A 76 -29.57 15.01 30.98
CA LYS A 76 -28.84 15.60 32.13
C LYS A 76 -27.46 14.99 32.36
N VAL A 77 -27.23 13.79 31.85
CA VAL A 77 -25.89 13.19 31.74
C VAL A 77 -25.70 12.82 30.29
N GLN A 78 -24.86 13.60 29.61
CA GLN A 78 -24.70 13.54 28.16
C GLN A 78 -23.22 13.47 27.79
N ILE A 79 -22.84 12.39 27.11
CA ILE A 79 -21.51 12.22 26.53
C ILE A 79 -21.61 12.39 25.02
N HIS A 80 -20.90 13.37 24.49
CA HIS A 80 -20.95 13.82 23.12
C HIS A 80 -19.69 13.44 22.34
N THR A 81 -19.86 13.15 21.06
CA THR A 81 -18.77 13.17 20.07
C THR A 81 -19.22 13.88 18.80
N SER A 82 -18.33 14.70 18.25
CA SER A 82 -18.54 15.34 16.94
C SER A 82 -18.01 14.42 15.84
N PHE A 83 -18.67 14.41 14.69
CA PHE A 83 -18.21 13.66 13.54
C PHE A 83 -17.04 14.38 12.84
N GLU A 84 -16.02 13.61 12.43
CA GLU A 84 -14.88 14.15 11.70
C GLU A 84 -15.21 14.25 10.20
N ILE A 85 -15.81 15.37 9.81
CA ILE A 85 -16.26 15.66 8.45
C ILE A 85 -15.95 17.11 8.06
N ASP A 86 -15.57 17.31 6.79
CA ASP A 86 -15.41 18.65 6.22
C ASP A 86 -16.80 19.19 5.82
N GLY A 87 -17.34 20.17 6.55
CA GLY A 87 -18.62 20.82 6.23
C GLY A 87 -19.55 21.03 7.43
N ASP A 88 -20.85 21.20 7.15
CA ASP A 88 -21.88 21.56 8.14
C ASP A 88 -22.54 20.35 8.85
N GLY A 89 -22.19 19.10 8.49
CA GLY A 89 -22.84 17.90 9.03
C GLY A 89 -22.71 16.66 8.13
N LEU A 90 -23.11 15.49 8.62
CA LEU A 90 -23.13 14.23 7.86
C LEU A 90 -23.92 14.49 6.58
N PRO A 91 -23.42 14.07 5.40
CA PRO A 91 -24.16 14.22 4.16
C PRO A 91 -25.60 13.70 4.25
N ALA A 92 -26.49 14.23 3.41
CA ALA A 92 -27.89 13.78 3.39
C ALA A 92 -27.96 12.26 3.11
N GLY A 93 -28.63 11.50 3.96
CA GLY A 93 -28.62 10.04 3.85
C GLY A 93 -29.11 9.29 5.08
N GLU A 94 -29.22 7.97 4.95
CA GLU A 94 -29.53 7.03 6.02
C GLU A 94 -28.22 6.51 6.63
N TYR A 95 -28.18 6.41 7.96
CA TYR A 95 -27.03 5.98 8.73
C TYR A 95 -27.45 4.99 9.82
N GLU A 96 -26.53 4.12 10.25
CA GLU A 96 -26.65 3.21 11.38
C GLU A 96 -25.49 3.42 12.34
N LEU A 97 -25.79 3.93 13.54
CA LEU A 97 -24.88 3.94 14.67
C LEU A 97 -25.00 2.60 15.39
N SER A 98 -23.88 1.96 15.72
CA SER A 98 -23.85 0.77 16.59
C SER A 98 -22.81 0.90 17.70
N TYR A 99 -23.10 0.34 18.87
CA TYR A 99 -22.21 0.36 20.02
C TYR A 99 -22.53 -0.80 20.97
N TYR A 100 -21.55 -1.24 21.74
CA TYR A 100 -21.72 -2.20 22.83
C TYR A 100 -21.78 -1.46 24.16
N ILE A 101 -22.75 -1.84 25.00
CA ILE A 101 -22.91 -1.22 26.32
C ILE A 101 -23.32 -2.24 27.38
N ARG A 102 -22.82 -2.04 28.60
CA ARG A 102 -23.30 -2.70 29.82
C ARG A 102 -23.27 -1.77 31.03
N THR A 103 -23.95 -2.15 32.10
CA THR A 103 -23.80 -1.53 33.43
C THR A 103 -22.76 -2.27 34.27
N LYS A 104 -22.29 -1.63 35.34
CA LYS A 104 -21.46 -2.26 36.38
C LYS A 104 -22.25 -3.30 37.16
N SER A 105 -23.52 -3.03 37.45
CA SER A 105 -24.43 -3.97 38.09
C SER A 105 -25.89 -3.62 37.81
N GLY A 106 -26.80 -4.58 37.99
CA GLY A 106 -28.24 -4.36 37.82
C GLY A 106 -28.63 -3.97 36.38
N THR A 107 -29.69 -3.19 36.26
CA THR A 107 -30.18 -2.64 34.99
C THR A 107 -29.99 -1.13 34.94
N GLY A 108 -29.81 -0.60 33.74
CA GLY A 108 -29.70 0.80 33.41
C GLY A 108 -30.49 1.12 32.14
N SER A 109 -30.38 2.34 31.66
CA SER A 109 -31.04 2.79 30.43
C SER A 109 -30.14 3.75 29.67
N VAL A 110 -30.14 3.62 28.35
CA VAL A 110 -29.44 4.53 27.43
C VAL A 110 -30.37 4.88 26.29
N ARG A 111 -30.26 6.11 25.79
CA ARG A 111 -30.70 6.44 24.44
C ARG A 111 -29.64 7.27 23.75
N VAL A 112 -29.74 7.35 22.44
CA VAL A 112 -28.90 8.23 21.62
C VAL A 112 -29.73 9.39 21.08
N SER A 113 -29.14 10.58 21.09
CA SER A 113 -29.63 11.76 20.35
C SER A 113 -28.53 12.32 19.45
N THR A 114 -28.89 12.98 18.35
CA THR A 114 -27.91 13.65 17.46
C THR A 114 -27.78 15.14 17.76
N SER A 115 -26.68 15.75 17.30
CA SER A 115 -26.46 17.21 17.31
C SER A 115 -26.48 17.78 15.88
N GLY A 116 -26.62 19.10 15.77
CA GLY A 116 -26.80 19.83 14.51
C GLY A 116 -28.21 19.69 13.92
N GLU A 117 -28.69 18.46 13.77
CA GLU A 117 -30.08 18.10 13.47
C GLU A 117 -30.61 17.06 14.48
N GLU A 118 -31.88 17.18 14.88
CA GLU A 118 -32.48 16.35 15.92
C GLU A 118 -32.99 14.99 15.41
N ASN A 119 -32.38 13.90 15.89
CA ASN A 119 -32.86 12.53 15.84
C ASN A 119 -32.79 11.92 17.25
N TYR A 120 -33.83 11.19 17.66
CA TYR A 120 -33.92 10.62 19.01
C TYR A 120 -34.24 9.13 18.98
N GLN A 121 -33.43 8.35 19.70
CA GLN A 121 -33.73 6.96 20.02
C GLN A 121 -34.69 6.89 21.21
N GLY A 122 -35.58 5.90 21.24
CA GLY A 122 -36.29 5.53 22.46
C GLY A 122 -35.37 4.84 23.47
N ASP A 123 -35.69 4.93 24.76
CA ASP A 123 -34.89 4.33 25.83
C ASP A 123 -34.66 2.82 25.63
N GLN A 124 -33.41 2.40 25.74
CA GLN A 124 -32.96 1.02 25.62
C GLN A 124 -32.50 0.50 26.97
N GLU A 125 -33.02 -0.65 27.40
CA GLU A 125 -32.53 -1.32 28.61
C GLU A 125 -31.07 -1.76 28.45
N VAL A 126 -30.26 -1.49 29.48
CA VAL A 126 -28.86 -1.93 29.59
C VAL A 126 -28.75 -2.86 30.79
N THR A 127 -28.03 -3.98 30.66
CA THR A 127 -27.82 -4.93 31.76
C THR A 127 -26.35 -5.02 32.15
N ALA A 128 -26.03 -5.80 33.17
CA ALA A 128 -24.64 -6.05 33.56
C ALA A 128 -23.83 -6.87 32.52
N SER A 129 -24.46 -7.43 31.49
CA SER A 129 -23.79 -8.08 30.35
C SER A 129 -23.78 -7.15 29.14
N TYR A 130 -22.68 -7.18 28.36
CA TYR A 130 -22.61 -6.43 27.11
C TYR A 130 -23.71 -6.85 26.15
N SER A 131 -24.36 -5.83 25.57
CA SER A 131 -25.30 -6.01 24.46
C SER A 131 -25.03 -4.93 23.43
N GLN A 132 -25.15 -5.30 22.15
CA GLN A 132 -25.07 -4.33 21.07
C GLN A 132 -26.39 -3.55 20.99
N LYS A 133 -26.29 -2.25 20.80
CA LYS A 133 -27.41 -1.35 20.50
C LYS A 133 -27.18 -0.72 19.14
N THR A 134 -28.27 -0.40 18.46
CA THR A 134 -28.25 0.25 17.14
C THR A 134 -29.26 1.37 17.06
N LEU A 135 -28.91 2.45 16.36
CA LEU A 135 -29.82 3.52 15.96
C LEU A 135 -29.68 3.71 14.45
N LYS A 136 -30.81 3.57 13.74
CA LYS A 136 -30.92 4.01 12.35
C LYS A 136 -31.55 5.40 12.31
N PHE A 137 -30.94 6.32 11.57
CA PHE A 137 -31.43 7.69 11.43
C PHE A 137 -31.12 8.27 10.06
N THR A 138 -31.85 9.33 9.70
CA THR A 138 -31.65 10.08 8.47
C THR A 138 -30.97 11.40 8.80
N SER A 139 -29.86 11.73 8.12
CA SER A 139 -29.29 13.08 8.09
C SER A 139 -29.87 13.83 6.88
N LYS A 140 -30.17 15.12 7.04
CA LYS A 140 -30.46 16.05 5.94
C LYS A 140 -29.25 16.87 5.50
N GLY A 141 -28.06 16.59 6.05
CA GLY A 141 -26.83 17.35 5.77
C GLY A 141 -26.28 18.10 6.99
N GLU A 142 -27.00 18.12 8.10
CA GLU A 142 -26.71 18.98 9.26
C GLU A 142 -26.39 18.19 10.53
N VAL A 143 -26.41 16.85 10.49
CA VAL A 143 -26.09 16.04 11.68
C VAL A 143 -24.57 16.05 11.91
N ASP A 144 -24.08 16.81 12.88
CA ASP A 144 -22.64 17.02 13.11
C ASP A 144 -22.04 16.16 14.24
N GLY A 145 -22.87 15.36 14.92
CA GLY A 145 -22.42 14.51 16.03
C GLY A 145 -23.57 13.74 16.69
N PHE A 146 -23.25 13.05 17.78
CA PHE A 146 -24.25 12.41 18.61
C PHE A 146 -23.88 12.38 20.09
N ASN A 147 -24.88 11.99 20.89
CA ASN A 147 -24.89 12.04 22.33
C ASN A 147 -25.41 10.71 22.90
N PHE A 148 -24.71 10.16 23.89
CA PHE A 148 -25.30 9.19 24.81
C PHE A 148 -26.01 9.92 25.94
N ASP A 149 -27.34 9.80 26.00
CA ASP A 149 -28.18 10.32 27.06
C ASP A 149 -28.44 9.20 28.08
N ILE A 150 -27.86 9.28 29.28
CA ILE A 150 -27.83 8.17 30.25
C ILE A 150 -28.42 8.50 31.62
N ALA A 151 -28.98 9.70 31.82
CA ALA A 151 -29.48 10.12 33.14
C ALA A 151 -30.71 9.36 33.62
N HIS A 152 -31.38 8.57 32.76
CA HIS A 152 -32.61 7.85 33.13
C HIS A 152 -32.44 7.01 34.40
N THR A 153 -31.34 6.28 34.51
CA THR A 153 -31.06 5.38 35.64
C THR A 153 -29.63 5.54 36.12
N ALA A 154 -29.45 5.90 37.40
CA ALA A 154 -28.14 5.99 38.03
C ALA A 154 -27.41 4.65 37.94
N ASN A 155 -26.24 4.65 37.31
CA ASN A 155 -25.36 3.49 37.20
C ASN A 155 -23.97 3.91 36.69
N THR A 156 -23.02 2.98 36.72
CA THR A 156 -21.80 3.08 35.92
C THR A 156 -22.00 2.28 34.64
N TYR A 157 -21.83 2.93 33.50
CA TYR A 157 -21.95 2.36 32.17
C TYR A 157 -20.57 2.15 31.56
N PHE A 158 -20.38 1.04 30.84
CA PHE A 158 -19.19 0.78 30.03
C PHE A 158 -19.63 0.69 28.57
N ILE A 159 -19.06 1.54 27.73
CA ILE A 159 -19.41 1.72 26.32
C ILE A 159 -18.19 1.43 25.47
N ASP A 160 -18.37 0.67 24.40
CA ASP A 160 -17.28 0.17 23.58
C ASP A 160 -17.71 -0.09 22.13
N ASN A 161 -16.75 -0.24 21.22
CA ASN A 161 -16.96 -0.54 19.79
C ASN A 161 -18.03 0.34 19.12
N VAL A 162 -17.96 1.64 19.34
CA VAL A 162 -18.85 2.64 18.74
C VAL A 162 -18.48 2.83 17.27
N THR A 163 -19.44 2.60 16.37
CA THR A 163 -19.24 2.71 14.92
C THR A 163 -20.43 3.39 14.26
N LEU A 164 -20.17 4.19 13.23
CA LEU A 164 -21.21 4.80 12.40
C LEU A 164 -21.06 4.34 10.95
N LYS A 165 -22.13 3.75 10.41
CA LYS A 165 -22.18 3.22 9.05
C LYS A 165 -23.17 4.02 8.21
N ALA A 166 -22.75 4.43 7.02
CA ALA A 166 -23.66 4.92 5.99
C ALA A 166 -24.50 3.74 5.43
N LEU A 167 -25.83 3.87 5.46
CA LEU A 167 -26.77 2.91 4.86
C LEU A 167 -27.18 3.33 3.44
N SER A 168 -27.37 4.63 3.20
CA SER A 168 -27.57 5.20 1.85
C SER A 168 -27.34 6.71 1.91
N VAL A 169 -26.34 7.22 1.22
CA VAL A 169 -26.00 8.66 1.28
C VAL A 169 -26.20 9.25 -0.10
N GLU A 170 -26.93 10.37 -0.19
CA GLU A 170 -26.93 11.17 -1.41
C GLU A 170 -25.50 11.66 -1.65
N PRO A 171 -24.89 11.41 -2.82
CA PRO A 171 -23.52 11.81 -3.07
C PRO A 171 -23.36 13.33 -2.91
N GLN A 172 -22.75 13.77 -1.80
CA GLN A 172 -22.11 15.08 -1.72
C GLN A 172 -20.84 14.98 -2.55
N ASP A 173 -20.90 15.62 -3.70
CA ASP A 173 -19.95 15.58 -4.80
C ASP A 173 -18.86 16.66 -4.62
N PRO A 174 -17.59 16.31 -4.35
CA PRO A 174 -16.52 17.29 -4.34
C PRO A 174 -15.97 17.57 -5.76
N GLY A 175 -16.62 17.11 -6.84
CA GLY A 175 -16.02 17.12 -8.17
C GLY A 175 -16.96 16.95 -9.37
N ASN A 176 -18.17 17.52 -9.35
CA ASN A 176 -19.04 17.90 -10.48
C ASN A 176 -18.91 17.11 -11.81
N GLY A 177 -18.82 15.78 -11.76
CA GLY A 177 -18.55 14.96 -12.94
C GLY A 177 -19.02 13.51 -12.76
N GLU A 178 -19.78 13.00 -13.73
CA GLU A 178 -20.22 11.60 -13.79
C GLU A 178 -19.03 10.64 -13.66
N TYR A 179 -19.15 9.68 -12.74
CA TYR A 179 -18.22 8.56 -12.65
C TYR A 179 -18.64 7.50 -13.67
N THR A 180 -17.76 7.23 -14.62
CA THR A 180 -18.01 6.16 -15.60
C THR A 180 -17.57 4.82 -15.01
N LYS A 181 -18.31 3.75 -15.32
CA LYS A 181 -17.98 2.41 -14.80
C LYS A 181 -16.71 1.88 -15.44
N ALA A 182 -15.89 1.22 -14.64
CA ALA A 182 -14.73 0.47 -15.07
C ALA A 182 -14.57 -0.79 -14.20
N SER A 183 -13.84 -1.77 -14.70
CA SER A 183 -13.50 -2.98 -13.95
C SER A 183 -12.01 -3.27 -14.03
N VAL A 184 -11.46 -3.77 -12.91
CA VAL A 184 -10.06 -4.20 -12.81
C VAL A 184 -9.98 -5.56 -12.12
N GLY A 185 -8.90 -6.29 -12.36
CA GLY A 185 -8.70 -7.60 -11.73
C GLY A 185 -7.26 -8.08 -11.75
N ILE A 186 -7.00 -9.13 -10.99
CA ILE A 186 -5.68 -9.79 -10.87
C ILE A 186 -5.72 -11.16 -11.56
N ASP A 187 -4.72 -11.47 -12.37
CA ASP A 187 -4.48 -12.80 -12.92
C ASP A 187 -3.18 -13.38 -12.36
N ILE A 188 -3.31 -14.17 -11.28
CA ILE A 188 -2.16 -14.78 -10.60
C ILE A 188 -1.47 -15.89 -11.42
N SER A 189 -2.06 -16.32 -12.53
CA SER A 189 -1.49 -17.35 -13.40
C SER A 189 -0.44 -16.78 -14.37
N ASP A 190 -0.58 -15.50 -14.74
CA ASP A 190 0.38 -14.78 -15.59
C ASP A 190 1.52 -14.21 -14.75
N LYS A 191 2.48 -15.06 -14.37
CA LYS A 191 3.63 -14.66 -13.55
C LYS A 191 4.73 -13.98 -14.38
N HIS A 192 5.32 -12.94 -13.80
CA HIS A 192 6.43 -12.20 -14.38
C HIS A 192 7.65 -12.22 -13.44
N GLN A 193 8.26 -11.06 -13.17
CA GLN A 193 9.45 -10.94 -12.34
C GLN A 193 9.15 -10.91 -10.83
N GLU A 194 10.13 -11.33 -10.03
CA GLU A 194 10.15 -11.16 -8.58
C GLU A 194 10.51 -9.71 -8.21
N VAL A 195 9.87 -9.19 -7.16
CA VAL A 195 10.19 -7.92 -6.51
C VAL A 195 11.34 -8.13 -5.53
N LEU A 196 12.53 -7.69 -5.93
CA LEU A 196 13.76 -7.73 -5.12
C LEU A 196 13.79 -6.63 -4.05
N GLY A 197 13.16 -5.48 -4.33
CA GLY A 197 13.00 -4.41 -3.35
C GLY A 197 12.52 -3.10 -3.96
N ILE A 198 11.73 -2.35 -3.19
CA ILE A 198 11.23 -1.01 -3.55
C ILE A 198 11.68 -0.05 -2.46
N GLY A 199 12.31 1.04 -2.88
CA GLY A 199 12.73 2.07 -1.95
C GLY A 199 13.42 3.24 -2.60
N GLY A 200 14.64 3.56 -2.16
CA GLY A 200 15.37 4.72 -2.70
C GLY A 200 16.65 5.11 -1.97
N GLY A 201 17.19 6.26 -2.37
CA GLY A 201 18.52 6.72 -1.97
C GLY A 201 18.55 7.61 -0.73
N ILE A 202 19.54 7.36 0.12
CA ILE A 202 20.01 8.26 1.17
C ILE A 202 21.51 8.47 0.95
N VAL A 203 21.81 9.34 -0.01
CA VAL A 203 23.14 9.47 -0.62
C VAL A 203 23.86 10.76 -0.25
N TYR A 204 23.14 11.81 0.13
CA TYR A 204 23.68 13.09 0.59
C TYR A 204 23.01 13.50 1.90
N TYR A 205 23.65 14.42 2.62
CA TYR A 205 23.12 15.03 3.85
C TYR A 205 22.84 14.04 4.98
N GLN A 206 23.54 12.90 5.03
CA GLN A 206 23.31 11.87 6.04
C GLN A 206 23.40 12.44 7.46
N SER A 207 24.40 13.30 7.72
CA SER A 207 24.55 14.01 9.00
C SER A 207 23.35 14.89 9.36
N TRP A 208 22.61 15.41 8.38
CA TRP A 208 21.41 16.20 8.65
C TRP A 208 20.32 15.32 9.27
N PHE A 209 20.20 14.07 8.80
CA PHE A 209 19.17 13.15 9.24
C PHE A 209 19.55 12.47 10.55
N THR A 210 20.82 12.11 10.73
CA THR A 210 21.32 11.44 11.94
C THR A 210 21.42 12.40 13.13
N GLU A 211 21.71 13.68 12.89
CA GLU A 211 21.78 14.71 13.93
C GLU A 211 20.48 15.51 14.08
N HIS A 212 19.45 15.24 13.27
CA HIS A 212 18.16 15.94 13.40
C HIS A 212 17.54 15.70 14.78
N PRO A 213 17.02 16.73 15.48
CA PRO A 213 16.32 16.54 16.76
C PRO A 213 15.12 15.59 16.68
N ASN A 214 14.54 15.45 15.48
CA ASN A 214 13.40 14.57 15.17
C ASN A 214 13.80 13.35 14.31
N SER A 215 15.05 12.89 14.40
CA SER A 215 15.60 11.81 13.56
C SER A 215 14.81 10.50 13.65
N GLU A 216 14.36 10.09 14.83
CA GLU A 216 13.54 8.87 15.00
C GLU A 216 12.23 8.95 14.19
N ALA A 217 11.54 10.10 14.20
CA ALA A 217 10.31 10.29 13.43
C ALA A 217 10.57 10.30 11.91
N ILE A 218 11.68 10.91 11.48
CA ILE A 218 12.12 10.88 10.08
C ILE A 218 12.38 9.43 9.64
N PHE A 219 13.12 8.66 10.44
CA PHE A 219 13.42 7.26 10.15
C PHE A 219 12.19 6.34 10.26
N ASP A 220 11.27 6.58 11.20
CA ASP A 220 9.98 5.89 11.25
C ASP A 220 9.18 6.14 9.98
N THR A 221 9.18 7.38 9.48
CA THR A 221 8.45 7.75 8.26
C THR A 221 9.01 7.01 7.05
N ILE A 222 10.32 7.05 6.80
CA ILE A 222 10.87 6.39 5.61
C ILE A 222 11.00 4.88 5.74
N TYR A 223 11.31 4.30 6.91
CA TYR A 223 11.47 2.86 7.01
C TYR A 223 10.13 2.19 7.29
N THR A 224 9.48 2.51 8.40
CA THR A 224 8.21 1.88 8.81
C THR A 224 7.03 2.37 7.97
N GLY A 225 6.97 3.68 7.71
CA GLY A 225 5.89 4.35 6.99
C GLY A 225 5.80 3.90 5.53
N LEU A 226 6.93 3.86 4.81
CA LEU A 226 7.01 3.30 3.47
C LEU A 226 7.11 1.78 3.44
N GLY A 227 7.58 1.12 4.51
CA GLY A 227 7.86 -0.32 4.48
C GLY A 227 8.95 -0.69 3.47
N LEU A 228 10.04 0.10 3.42
CA LEU A 228 11.09 -0.05 2.41
C LEU A 228 11.64 -1.47 2.34
N SER A 229 11.95 -1.91 1.13
CA SER A 229 12.63 -3.18 0.86
C SER A 229 13.90 -2.99 0.00
N ALA A 230 14.27 -1.75 -0.31
CA ALA A 230 15.54 -1.41 -0.92
C ALA A 230 16.08 -0.09 -0.35
N LEU A 231 17.38 -0.05 -0.06
CA LEU A 231 18.11 1.14 0.38
C LEU A 231 19.32 1.36 -0.53
N ARG A 232 19.40 2.53 -1.16
CA ARG A 232 20.55 2.94 -1.97
C ARG A 232 21.46 3.90 -1.20
N ILE A 233 22.75 3.61 -1.17
CA ILE A 233 23.77 4.39 -0.47
C ILE A 233 24.96 4.71 -1.40
N GLY A 234 25.67 5.79 -1.09
CA GLY A 234 26.88 6.16 -1.83
C GLY A 234 28.15 5.55 -1.23
N ASN A 235 29.05 5.07 -2.08
CA ASN A 235 30.44 4.89 -1.71
C ASN A 235 31.15 6.26 -1.70
N TRP A 236 31.21 6.87 -0.53
CA TRP A 236 31.83 8.19 -0.31
C TRP A 236 33.24 8.14 0.28
N LYS A 237 33.86 6.95 0.34
CA LYS A 237 35.17 6.76 0.98
C LYS A 237 36.32 7.29 0.13
N GLN A 238 36.48 8.61 0.06
CA GLN A 238 37.51 9.26 -0.75
C GLN A 238 38.94 8.98 -0.21
N ASP A 239 39.14 9.06 1.11
CA ASP A 239 40.34 8.58 1.80
C ASP A 239 40.04 7.30 2.59
N ILE A 240 40.77 6.23 2.27
CA ILE A 240 40.65 4.92 2.92
C ILE A 240 41.25 4.90 4.33
N ASN A 241 42.04 5.91 4.71
CA ASN A 241 42.68 6.02 6.03
C ASN A 241 41.88 6.88 7.01
N GLU A 242 40.90 7.66 6.54
CA GLU A 242 40.01 8.42 7.41
C GLU A 242 38.94 7.50 8.02
N HIS A 243 38.37 7.84 9.17
CA HIS A 243 37.41 7.02 9.91
C HIS A 243 36.05 7.70 10.03
N ASN A 244 35.36 7.95 8.92
CA ASN A 244 33.97 8.40 9.03
C ASN A 244 33.06 7.78 7.98
N VAL A 245 32.39 6.70 8.37
CA VAL A 245 31.15 6.19 7.74
C VAL A 245 30.02 6.14 8.78
N LYS A 246 30.15 6.97 9.83
CA LYS A 246 29.29 6.91 11.02
C LYS A 246 27.84 7.19 10.64
N ASP A 247 27.61 8.19 9.80
CA ASP A 247 26.24 8.56 9.43
C ASP A 247 25.61 7.50 8.51
N GLU A 248 26.36 6.94 7.57
CA GLU A 248 25.92 5.79 6.77
C GLU A 248 25.61 4.57 7.65
N LEU A 249 26.43 4.31 8.66
CA LEU A 249 26.23 3.21 9.62
C LEU A 249 24.97 3.44 10.45
N THR A 250 24.72 4.67 10.91
CA THR A 250 23.47 5.01 11.60
C THR A 250 22.28 4.81 10.68
N VAL A 251 22.31 5.34 9.45
CA VAL A 251 21.23 5.16 8.46
C VAL A 251 20.94 3.68 8.24
N TYR A 252 21.98 2.85 8.02
CA TYR A 252 21.87 1.41 7.86
C TYR A 252 21.29 0.70 9.10
N ASN A 253 21.80 1.01 10.29
CA ASN A 253 21.33 0.40 11.53
C ASN A 253 19.89 0.76 11.87
N GLU A 254 19.45 1.99 11.59
CA GLU A 254 18.05 2.39 11.78
C GLU A 254 17.11 1.67 10.80
N ALA A 255 17.59 1.33 9.59
CA ALA A 255 16.87 0.45 8.66
C ALA A 255 16.78 -0.97 9.22
N VAL A 256 17.89 -1.56 9.65
CA VAL A 256 17.93 -2.91 10.24
C VAL A 256 17.02 -3.02 11.47
N LYS A 257 17.04 -2.02 12.35
CA LYS A 257 16.22 -1.93 13.56
C LYS A 257 14.71 -1.99 13.26
N ARG A 258 14.25 -1.33 12.19
CA ARG A 258 12.82 -1.21 11.85
C ARG A 258 12.30 -2.27 10.90
N LEU A 259 13.13 -2.64 9.93
CA LEU A 259 12.74 -3.52 8.83
C LEU A 259 13.18 -4.97 9.07
N GLY A 260 14.27 -5.18 9.80
CA GLY A 260 14.99 -6.46 9.84
C GLY A 260 15.83 -6.67 8.59
N ARG A 261 17.10 -7.07 8.75
CA ARG A 261 18.10 -7.12 7.66
C ARG A 261 17.67 -7.96 6.46
N GLU A 262 16.96 -9.06 6.66
CA GLU A 262 16.53 -9.97 5.60
C GLU A 262 15.43 -9.39 4.69
N ASN A 263 14.73 -8.36 5.15
CA ASN A 263 13.53 -7.81 4.49
C ASN A 263 13.84 -6.70 3.49
N PHE A 264 15.10 -6.25 3.40
CA PHE A 264 15.51 -5.26 2.41
C PHE A 264 16.86 -5.62 1.78
N ILE A 265 17.14 -5.00 0.63
CA ILE A 265 18.43 -5.05 -0.03
C ILE A 265 19.16 -3.70 0.12
N VAL A 266 20.49 -3.74 0.15
CA VAL A 266 21.35 -2.55 0.06
C VAL A 266 22.07 -2.54 -1.27
N GLU A 267 21.90 -1.45 -2.03
CA GLU A 267 22.65 -1.16 -3.24
C GLU A 267 23.61 0.00 -2.99
N MET A 268 24.86 -0.14 -3.41
CA MET A 268 25.89 0.89 -3.25
C MET A 268 26.51 1.26 -4.60
N SER A 269 26.37 2.54 -4.96
CA SER A 269 26.98 3.11 -6.15
C SER A 269 28.06 4.14 -5.77
N SER A 270 29.03 4.42 -6.65
CA SER A 270 29.93 5.57 -6.47
C SER A 270 29.63 6.67 -7.47
N TRP A 271 29.50 7.91 -6.98
CA TRP A 271 29.43 9.10 -7.83
C TRP A 271 30.79 9.48 -8.40
N ALA A 272 31.86 9.31 -7.63
CA ALA A 272 33.16 9.79 -8.03
C ALA A 272 34.31 8.95 -7.47
N ALA A 273 35.28 8.67 -8.33
CA ALA A 273 36.60 8.26 -7.91
C ALA A 273 37.27 9.34 -7.04
N PRO A 274 38.22 8.98 -6.16
CA PRO A 274 39.07 9.92 -5.47
C PRO A 274 39.70 10.92 -6.44
N GLY A 275 39.74 12.20 -6.05
CA GLY A 275 40.39 13.24 -6.86
C GLY A 275 41.83 12.87 -7.25
N SER A 276 42.54 12.12 -6.39
CA SER A 276 43.88 11.60 -6.67
C SER A 276 43.95 10.62 -7.86
N LEU A 277 42.83 10.03 -8.27
CA LEU A 277 42.71 9.12 -9.43
C LEU A 277 42.09 9.80 -10.65
N LYS A 278 41.61 11.04 -10.53
CA LYS A 278 40.99 11.81 -11.62
C LYS A 278 41.98 12.77 -12.27
N GLU A 279 41.76 13.07 -13.56
CA GLU A 279 42.66 13.94 -14.33
C GLU A 279 42.74 15.37 -13.81
N ASN A 280 41.67 15.87 -13.18
CA ASN A 280 41.59 17.20 -12.61
C ASN A 280 42.07 17.30 -11.15
N GLY A 281 42.37 16.17 -10.49
CA GLY A 281 42.77 16.16 -9.09
C GLY A 281 41.64 16.43 -8.09
N ASP A 282 40.37 16.49 -8.52
CA ASP A 282 39.22 16.91 -7.70
C ASP A 282 38.06 15.90 -7.84
N VAL A 283 37.36 15.63 -6.73
CA VAL A 283 36.20 14.73 -6.71
C VAL A 283 35.04 15.25 -7.59
N ASN A 284 34.93 16.57 -7.76
CA ASN A 284 33.88 17.20 -8.55
C ASN A 284 34.25 17.35 -10.03
N GLY A 285 33.21 17.56 -10.84
CA GLY A 285 33.31 17.92 -12.25
C GLY A 285 33.37 16.71 -13.20
N PRO A 286 33.10 16.96 -14.49
CA PRO A 286 32.85 15.93 -15.50
C PRO A 286 34.17 15.43 -16.10
N TYR A 287 35.04 14.94 -15.24
CA TYR A 287 36.40 14.51 -15.57
C TYR A 287 36.53 13.00 -15.44
N THR A 288 37.35 12.41 -16.31
CA THR A 288 37.62 10.97 -16.31
C THR A 288 38.74 10.62 -15.31
N LEU A 289 39.03 9.33 -15.16
CA LEU A 289 40.27 8.87 -14.54
C LEU A 289 41.49 9.51 -15.21
N LYS A 290 42.56 9.76 -14.44
CA LYS A 290 43.84 10.20 -14.97
C LYS A 290 44.56 9.06 -15.68
N LYS A 291 45.59 9.42 -16.44
CA LYS A 291 46.54 8.47 -17.02
C LYS A 291 47.76 8.27 -16.13
N GLY A 292 48.26 7.05 -16.06
CA GLY A 292 49.52 6.68 -15.45
C GLY A 292 50.72 7.14 -16.30
N SER A 293 51.92 6.86 -15.81
CA SER A 293 53.17 7.14 -16.55
C SER A 293 53.33 6.30 -17.81
N ASP A 294 52.57 5.21 -17.95
CA ASP A 294 52.49 4.33 -19.11
C ASP A 294 51.52 4.84 -20.19
N GLY A 295 50.78 5.92 -19.92
CA GLY A 295 49.81 6.51 -20.83
C GLY A 295 48.42 5.86 -20.79
N ASN A 296 48.21 4.82 -19.98
CA ASN A 296 46.92 4.17 -19.81
C ASN A 296 46.13 4.81 -18.65
N PHE A 297 44.80 4.73 -18.68
CA PHE A 297 43.98 5.14 -17.53
C PHE A 297 44.26 4.25 -16.31
N VAL A 298 44.18 4.84 -15.11
CA VAL A 298 44.49 4.18 -13.82
C VAL A 298 43.39 3.21 -13.33
N TYR A 299 42.95 2.28 -14.20
CA TYR A 299 41.87 1.34 -13.89
C TYR A 299 42.17 0.42 -12.69
N ASN A 300 43.42 -0.04 -12.57
CA ASN A 300 43.81 -0.93 -11.47
C ASN A 300 43.76 -0.21 -10.12
N GLU A 301 44.21 1.04 -10.08
CA GLU A 301 44.19 1.87 -8.89
C GLU A 301 42.76 2.22 -8.47
N TYR A 302 41.88 2.48 -9.45
CA TYR A 302 40.46 2.69 -9.22
C TYR A 302 39.76 1.45 -8.64
N ALA A 303 40.00 0.28 -9.24
CA ALA A 303 39.46 -0.99 -8.75
C ALA A 303 40.01 -1.37 -7.36
N GLU A 304 41.30 -1.10 -7.10
CA GLU A 304 41.92 -1.32 -5.80
C GLU A 304 41.36 -0.37 -4.72
N TRP A 305 41.07 0.88 -5.09
CA TRP A 305 40.37 1.82 -4.20
C TRP A 305 38.97 1.30 -3.85
N TRP A 306 38.20 0.88 -4.84
CA TRP A 306 36.86 0.30 -4.64
C TRP A 306 36.90 -0.90 -3.67
N LYS A 307 37.84 -1.83 -3.87
CA LYS A 307 38.04 -2.98 -2.97
C LYS A 307 38.30 -2.54 -1.53
N LYS A 308 39.23 -1.60 -1.33
CA LYS A 308 39.60 -1.11 0.02
C LYS A 308 38.47 -0.32 0.67
N SER A 309 37.75 0.49 -0.10
CA SER A 309 36.57 1.21 0.38
C SER A 309 35.50 0.23 0.87
N LEU A 310 35.09 -0.71 0.02
CA LEU A 310 34.06 -1.69 0.34
C LEU A 310 34.46 -2.55 1.55
N ALA A 311 35.72 -2.96 1.65
CA ALA A 311 36.24 -3.66 2.83
C ALA A 311 36.06 -2.82 4.10
N LYS A 312 36.22 -1.49 4.05
CA LYS A 312 35.96 -0.63 5.21
C LYS A 312 34.50 -0.50 5.56
N TYR A 313 33.60 -0.39 4.59
CA TYR A 313 32.16 -0.44 4.89
C TYR A 313 31.77 -1.77 5.56
N GLN A 314 32.28 -2.90 5.04
CA GLN A 314 32.03 -4.24 5.61
C GLN A 314 32.63 -4.42 7.01
N GLU A 315 33.83 -3.91 7.27
CA GLU A 315 34.46 -3.94 8.60
C GLU A 315 33.65 -3.15 9.65
N GLU A 316 32.99 -2.06 9.23
CA GLU A 316 32.14 -1.22 10.09
C GLU A 316 30.70 -1.77 10.22
N GLY A 317 30.37 -2.85 9.53
CA GLY A 317 29.08 -3.54 9.63
C GLY A 317 28.05 -3.17 8.55
N ILE A 318 28.45 -2.43 7.51
CA ILE A 318 27.60 -2.13 6.35
C ILE A 318 27.93 -3.14 5.26
N HIS A 319 26.96 -4.00 4.93
CA HIS A 319 27.13 -5.12 4.01
C HIS A 319 26.19 -4.95 2.80
N PRO A 320 26.63 -4.27 1.72
CA PRO A 320 25.84 -4.13 0.50
C PRO A 320 25.55 -5.49 -0.15
N ASP A 321 24.31 -5.67 -0.61
CA ASP A 321 23.92 -6.85 -1.39
C ASP A 321 24.31 -6.68 -2.86
N TYR A 322 24.26 -5.44 -3.34
CA TYR A 322 24.56 -5.04 -4.71
C TYR A 322 25.52 -3.86 -4.72
N ILE A 323 26.42 -3.82 -5.70
CA ILE A 323 27.26 -2.65 -5.97
C ILE A 323 27.29 -2.34 -7.46
N SER A 324 27.47 -1.07 -7.79
CA SER A 324 27.75 -0.59 -9.14
C SER A 324 28.97 0.32 -9.10
N MET A 325 29.90 0.12 -10.05
CA MET A 325 31.19 0.81 -9.98
C MET A 325 31.04 2.32 -10.19
N GLN A 326 30.05 2.78 -10.95
CA GLN A 326 29.90 4.18 -11.28
C GLN A 326 28.43 4.56 -11.52
N ASN A 327 27.96 5.55 -10.77
CA ASN A 327 26.71 6.26 -11.01
C ASN A 327 26.85 7.20 -12.21
N GLU A 328 25.90 7.15 -13.15
CA GLU A 328 25.79 8.06 -14.30
C GLU A 328 27.14 8.30 -15.00
N PRO A 329 27.79 7.23 -15.51
CA PRO A 329 29.10 7.34 -16.15
C PRO A 329 29.09 8.27 -17.39
N ASP A 330 27.91 8.63 -17.88
CA ASP A 330 27.63 9.45 -19.05
C ASP A 330 27.13 10.88 -18.73
N MET A 331 27.05 11.27 -17.44
CA MET A 331 26.56 12.60 -17.05
C MET A 331 27.70 13.60 -16.85
N GLU A 332 27.72 14.67 -17.67
CA GLU A 332 28.68 15.78 -17.53
C GLU A 332 28.33 16.74 -16.38
N ALA A 333 28.26 16.21 -15.15
CA ALA A 333 27.92 16.95 -13.94
C ALA A 333 29.04 17.86 -13.42
N THR A 334 28.67 18.98 -12.80
CA THR A 334 29.61 19.89 -12.11
C THR A 334 29.88 19.52 -10.65
N TYR A 335 29.08 18.61 -10.08
CA TYR A 335 29.24 18.04 -8.74
C TYR A 335 30.11 16.78 -8.77
N ALA A 336 30.13 16.00 -7.69
CA ALA A 336 30.88 14.74 -7.60
C ALA A 336 30.48 13.80 -8.76
N ALA A 337 31.42 13.55 -9.66
CA ALA A 337 31.20 12.75 -10.86
C ALA A 337 32.51 12.11 -11.32
N THR A 338 32.45 11.00 -12.03
CA THR A 338 33.57 10.46 -12.82
C THR A 338 33.02 9.86 -14.10
N LEU A 339 33.48 10.37 -15.25
CA LEU A 339 33.01 9.91 -16.54
C LEU A 339 33.68 8.60 -16.95
N PHE A 340 32.87 7.68 -17.48
CA PHE A 340 33.32 6.51 -18.22
C PHE A 340 32.50 6.39 -19.50
N ASP A 341 33.14 6.48 -20.65
CA ASP A 341 32.45 6.22 -21.91
C ASP A 341 32.19 4.71 -22.07
N ALA A 342 31.21 4.33 -22.88
CA ALA A 342 30.92 2.91 -23.15
C ALA A 342 32.16 2.13 -23.65
N THR A 343 32.98 2.78 -24.49
CA THR A 343 34.27 2.25 -24.96
C THR A 343 35.33 3.31 -24.72
N GLU A 344 36.50 2.88 -24.24
CA GLU A 344 37.67 3.75 -24.12
C GLU A 344 37.98 4.48 -25.44
N HIS A 345 38.30 5.77 -25.37
CA HIS A 345 38.52 6.63 -26.54
C HIS A 345 37.28 6.78 -27.45
N TYR A 346 36.11 7.04 -26.85
CA TYR A 346 34.86 7.21 -27.57
C TYR A 346 34.95 8.25 -28.69
N VAL A 347 34.33 7.93 -29.82
CA VAL A 347 34.17 8.84 -30.96
C VAL A 347 32.68 9.12 -31.11
N ASP A 348 32.29 10.39 -31.03
CA ASP A 348 30.89 10.76 -31.21
C ASP A 348 30.44 10.69 -32.68
N TYR A 349 29.13 10.92 -32.91
CA TYR A 349 28.53 10.90 -34.24
C TYR A 349 29.09 11.98 -35.19
N THR A 350 29.80 12.98 -34.67
CA THR A 350 30.48 14.02 -35.47
C THR A 350 31.91 13.65 -35.85
N GLY A 351 32.42 12.52 -35.33
CA GLY A 351 33.81 12.08 -35.50
C GLY A 351 34.77 12.70 -34.49
N LYS A 352 34.29 13.39 -33.46
CA LYS A 352 35.14 13.92 -32.39
C LYS A 352 35.51 12.80 -31.43
N GLN A 353 36.80 12.58 -31.26
CA GLN A 353 37.33 11.64 -30.27
C GLN A 353 37.45 12.31 -28.90
N PHE A 354 36.98 11.62 -27.87
CA PHE A 354 37.14 11.99 -26.47
C PHE A 354 38.17 11.05 -25.85
N ASP A 355 39.17 11.62 -25.19
CA ASP A 355 40.19 10.86 -24.49
C ASP A 355 39.72 10.55 -23.06
N ARG A 356 38.75 9.63 -22.94
CA ARG A 356 38.12 9.24 -21.67
C ARG A 356 38.24 7.75 -21.40
N ALA A 357 38.22 7.39 -20.13
CA ALA A 357 38.24 6.02 -19.66
C ALA A 357 37.00 5.27 -20.14
N GLY A 358 37.16 3.99 -20.47
CA GLY A 358 36.11 3.10 -20.95
C GLY A 358 35.52 2.25 -19.83
N TYR A 359 34.19 2.17 -19.78
CA TYR A 359 33.45 1.25 -18.92
C TYR A 359 33.79 -0.21 -19.28
N ASP A 360 33.96 -0.51 -20.58
CA ASP A 360 34.38 -1.81 -21.11
C ASP A 360 35.74 -2.28 -20.55
N LYS A 361 36.67 -1.35 -20.31
CA LYS A 361 37.99 -1.64 -19.72
C LYS A 361 37.98 -1.68 -18.21
N ALA A 362 37.22 -0.78 -17.58
CA ALA A 362 37.14 -0.67 -16.14
C ALA A 362 36.42 -1.87 -15.49
N LEU A 363 35.28 -2.31 -16.05
CA LEU A 363 34.43 -3.35 -15.48
C LEU A 363 35.16 -4.68 -15.19
N PRO A 364 35.89 -5.32 -16.12
CA PRO A 364 36.58 -6.57 -15.84
C PRO A 364 37.65 -6.45 -14.75
N ILE A 365 38.35 -5.31 -14.68
CA ILE A 365 39.38 -5.04 -13.67
C ILE A 365 38.71 -4.84 -12.31
N PHE A 366 37.64 -4.05 -12.26
CA PHE A 366 36.81 -3.85 -11.07
C PHE A 366 36.30 -5.19 -10.53
N VAL A 367 35.60 -5.98 -11.35
CA VAL A 367 35.06 -7.29 -10.92
C VAL A 367 36.17 -8.23 -10.46
N SER A 368 37.33 -8.26 -11.14
CA SER A 368 38.46 -9.07 -10.71
C SER A 368 38.98 -8.68 -9.32
N LYS A 369 38.98 -7.39 -8.97
CA LYS A 369 39.45 -6.91 -7.66
C LYS A 369 38.43 -7.12 -6.57
N ILE A 370 37.15 -6.89 -6.84
CA ILE A 370 36.06 -7.12 -5.88
C ILE A 370 35.98 -8.59 -5.47
N LYS A 371 36.23 -9.53 -6.40
CA LYS A 371 36.29 -10.98 -6.12
C LYS A 371 37.40 -11.41 -5.17
N GLU A 372 38.33 -10.52 -4.80
CA GLU A 372 39.35 -10.79 -3.78
C GLU A 372 38.83 -10.56 -2.35
N LEU A 373 37.65 -9.96 -2.17
CA LEU A 373 37.02 -9.78 -0.85
C LEU A 373 36.46 -11.10 -0.33
N ASN A 374 36.35 -11.20 1.00
CA ASN A 374 35.72 -12.36 1.65
C ASN A 374 34.21 -12.40 1.41
N GLU A 375 33.58 -11.24 1.41
CA GLU A 375 32.17 -11.05 1.11
C GLU A 375 32.07 -10.23 -0.18
N VAL A 376 31.51 -10.85 -1.21
CA VAL A 376 31.45 -10.31 -2.57
C VAL A 376 29.98 -9.96 -2.88
N PRO A 377 29.62 -8.67 -2.92
CA PRO A 377 28.29 -8.25 -3.37
C PRO A 377 28.07 -8.60 -4.85
N LYS A 378 26.79 -8.65 -5.24
CA LYS A 378 26.41 -8.78 -6.65
C LYS A 378 26.74 -7.50 -7.41
N ILE A 379 27.10 -7.64 -8.69
CA ILE A 379 27.54 -6.53 -9.52
C ILE A 379 26.41 -6.04 -10.42
N LEU A 380 26.06 -4.77 -10.31
CA LEU A 380 25.13 -4.06 -11.18
C LEU A 380 25.89 -3.13 -12.14
N GLY A 381 25.22 -2.78 -13.24
CA GLY A 381 25.71 -1.75 -14.17
C GLY A 381 24.82 -1.68 -15.41
N PRO A 382 25.04 -0.71 -16.31
CA PRO A 382 26.05 0.35 -16.24
C PRO A 382 25.64 1.62 -15.47
N GLU A 383 24.41 1.67 -14.94
CA GLU A 383 23.87 2.84 -14.23
C GLU A 383 23.90 4.15 -15.02
N VAL A 384 23.56 4.07 -16.31
CA VAL A 384 23.44 5.25 -17.17
C VAL A 384 22.31 6.19 -16.72
N LEU A 385 22.48 7.50 -16.97
CA LEU A 385 21.55 8.59 -16.64
C LEU A 385 20.12 8.37 -17.16
N GLY A 386 19.95 7.66 -18.27
CA GLY A 386 18.64 7.46 -18.88
C GLY A 386 18.58 6.30 -19.84
N ILE A 387 17.37 5.76 -20.02
CA ILE A 387 17.08 4.63 -20.91
C ILE A 387 16.73 5.05 -22.34
N GLY A 388 16.58 6.35 -22.59
CA GLY A 388 16.28 6.88 -23.93
C GLY A 388 17.44 6.73 -24.93
N TYR A 389 17.13 6.91 -26.22
CA TYR A 389 18.10 6.97 -27.33
C TYR A 389 19.06 5.78 -27.46
N GLY A 390 18.71 4.61 -26.92
CA GLY A 390 19.57 3.44 -26.94
C GLY A 390 20.79 3.54 -26.01
N ASN A 391 20.75 4.43 -25.02
CA ASN A 391 21.92 4.75 -24.20
C ASN A 391 22.37 3.58 -23.31
N THR A 392 21.45 2.89 -22.64
CA THR A 392 21.76 1.65 -21.91
C THR A 392 22.33 0.60 -22.87
N GLN A 393 21.75 0.46 -24.06
CA GLN A 393 22.19 -0.49 -25.08
C GLN A 393 23.61 -0.20 -25.56
N LYS A 394 23.97 1.08 -25.75
CA LYS A 394 25.33 1.52 -26.12
C LYS A 394 26.39 0.97 -25.17
N TYR A 395 26.15 1.04 -23.86
CA TYR A 395 27.06 0.50 -22.86
C TYR A 395 27.05 -1.03 -22.84
N MET A 396 25.86 -1.64 -22.83
CA MET A 396 25.69 -3.10 -22.82
C MET A 396 26.26 -3.80 -24.05
N ASP A 397 26.28 -3.14 -25.21
CA ASP A 397 26.87 -3.67 -26.45
C ASP A 397 28.41 -3.58 -26.45
N ALA A 398 29.00 -2.75 -25.59
CA ALA A 398 30.45 -2.57 -25.46
C ALA A 398 31.08 -3.43 -24.35
N LEU A 399 30.37 -3.65 -23.25
CA LEU A 399 30.87 -4.40 -22.08
C LEU A 399 30.63 -5.92 -22.19
N ASP A 400 31.36 -6.69 -21.39
CA ASP A 400 31.06 -8.12 -21.17
C ASP A 400 29.94 -8.27 -20.14
N ALA A 401 28.72 -8.48 -20.62
CA ALA A 401 27.53 -8.59 -19.78
C ALA A 401 27.55 -9.79 -18.83
N SER A 402 28.39 -10.80 -19.06
CA SER A 402 28.53 -11.95 -18.16
C SER A 402 29.18 -11.60 -16.81
N LEU A 403 29.73 -10.38 -16.70
CA LEU A 403 30.29 -9.83 -15.48
C LEU A 403 29.24 -9.16 -14.56
N LEU A 404 28.01 -9.02 -15.03
CA LEU A 404 26.92 -8.36 -14.29
C LEU A 404 25.92 -9.40 -13.78
N ASP A 405 25.49 -9.22 -12.53
CA ASP A 405 24.39 -9.96 -11.90
C ASP A 405 23.02 -9.31 -12.17
N GLY A 406 23.01 -8.06 -12.63
CA GLY A 406 21.80 -7.32 -12.99
C GLY A 406 22.09 -6.07 -13.82
N LEU A 407 21.09 -5.67 -14.60
CA LEU A 407 21.11 -4.43 -15.37
C LEU A 407 20.62 -3.28 -14.49
N ALA A 408 21.36 -2.17 -14.44
CA ALA A 408 20.99 -0.97 -13.70
C ALA A 408 20.99 0.27 -14.58
N PHE A 409 20.01 1.16 -14.36
CA PHE A 409 19.78 2.37 -15.14
C PHE A 409 18.87 3.35 -14.39
N HIS A 410 18.86 4.61 -14.84
CA HIS A 410 18.01 5.68 -14.29
C HIS A 410 16.90 6.08 -15.28
N TYR A 411 15.89 6.81 -14.78
CA TYR A 411 14.79 7.36 -15.59
C TYR A 411 14.86 8.89 -15.77
N TYR A 412 16.05 9.48 -15.95
CA TYR A 412 16.15 10.91 -16.25
C TYR A 412 15.96 11.26 -17.73
N HIS A 413 16.07 10.29 -18.63
CA HIS A 413 15.80 10.48 -20.05
C HIS A 413 14.99 9.33 -20.65
N SER A 414 13.82 9.64 -21.25
CA SER A 414 12.90 8.65 -21.84
C SER A 414 13.15 8.34 -23.32
N GLY A 415 13.83 9.24 -24.03
CA GLY A 415 14.01 9.21 -25.48
C GLY A 415 13.08 10.18 -26.22
N GLU A 416 12.26 10.90 -25.47
CA GLU A 416 11.43 12.00 -25.97
C GLU A 416 11.87 13.31 -25.33
N ASN A 417 11.96 14.38 -26.12
CA ASN A 417 12.21 15.72 -25.58
C ASN A 417 10.93 16.24 -24.90
N ALA A 418 10.97 16.38 -23.58
CA ALA A 418 9.87 16.95 -22.81
C ALA A 418 10.39 17.89 -21.72
N ASP A 419 9.82 19.10 -21.68
CA ASP A 419 10.18 20.11 -20.66
C ASP A 419 9.85 19.65 -19.23
N ASP A 420 8.86 18.77 -19.06
CA ASP A 420 8.51 18.10 -17.82
C ASP A 420 8.34 16.60 -18.07
N ARG A 421 9.46 15.87 -18.05
CA ARG A 421 9.48 14.40 -18.24
C ARG A 421 8.66 13.67 -17.17
N TYR A 422 8.62 14.21 -15.95
CA TYR A 422 8.10 13.50 -14.78
C TYR A 422 6.57 13.41 -14.84
N SER A 423 5.90 14.46 -15.34
CA SER A 423 4.46 14.43 -15.60
C SER A 423 4.06 13.69 -16.88
N LYS A 424 5.01 13.03 -17.56
CA LYS A 424 4.76 12.19 -18.74
C LYS A 424 5.26 10.74 -18.56
N PRO A 425 4.74 9.97 -17.60
CA PRO A 425 5.21 8.60 -17.35
C PRO A 425 5.19 7.68 -18.56
N ASN A 426 4.25 7.89 -19.50
CA ASN A 426 4.15 7.10 -20.73
C ASN A 426 5.30 7.33 -21.72
N ALA A 427 6.04 8.43 -21.63
CA ALA A 427 7.18 8.68 -22.52
C ALA A 427 8.27 7.61 -22.38
N PHE A 428 8.37 6.95 -21.21
CA PHE A 428 9.35 5.90 -20.95
C PHE A 428 8.96 4.53 -21.52
N VAL A 429 7.68 4.30 -21.86
CA VAL A 429 7.13 2.95 -22.12
C VAL A 429 7.85 2.24 -23.28
N ASN A 430 8.21 2.98 -24.33
CA ASN A 430 8.90 2.39 -25.47
C ASN A 430 10.30 1.87 -25.08
N ALA A 431 11.11 2.72 -24.46
CA ALA A 431 12.44 2.34 -23.98
C ALA A 431 12.38 1.22 -22.93
N GLN A 432 11.39 1.25 -22.03
CA GLN A 432 11.16 0.18 -21.04
C GLN A 432 10.91 -1.18 -21.71
N LYS A 433 10.03 -1.23 -22.72
CA LYS A 433 9.74 -2.47 -23.48
C LYS A 433 10.97 -2.97 -24.23
N GLU A 434 11.77 -2.07 -24.80
CA GLU A 434 13.00 -2.43 -25.49
C GLU A 434 14.01 -3.10 -24.55
N LEU A 435 14.20 -2.55 -23.35
CA LEU A 435 15.07 -3.14 -22.33
C LEU A 435 14.56 -4.51 -21.86
N ALA A 436 13.26 -4.63 -21.58
CA ALA A 436 12.65 -5.92 -21.22
C ALA A 436 12.83 -6.97 -22.32
N THR A 437 12.69 -6.58 -23.59
CA THR A 437 12.83 -7.48 -24.73
C THR A 437 14.28 -7.92 -24.94
N LYS A 438 15.23 -6.99 -24.84
CA LYS A 438 16.66 -7.25 -25.13
C LYS A 438 17.39 -7.91 -23.96
N TYR A 439 17.02 -7.57 -22.72
CA TYR A 439 17.76 -7.93 -21.50
C TYR A 439 16.89 -8.61 -20.43
N GLY A 440 15.70 -9.09 -20.77
CA GLY A 440 14.75 -9.68 -19.82
C GLY A 440 15.22 -10.97 -19.12
N ASN A 441 16.35 -11.54 -19.54
CA ASN A 441 17.01 -12.66 -18.87
C ASN A 441 17.88 -12.23 -17.68
N MET A 442 18.11 -10.93 -17.49
CA MET A 442 18.83 -10.37 -16.35
C MET A 442 17.84 -9.62 -15.44
N PRO A 443 17.99 -9.71 -14.11
CA PRO A 443 17.27 -8.83 -13.19
C PRO A 443 17.52 -7.36 -13.54
N GLN A 444 16.46 -6.55 -13.56
CA GLN A 444 16.55 -5.13 -13.93
C GLN A 444 16.28 -4.23 -12.72
N PHE A 445 17.14 -3.26 -12.51
CA PHE A 445 17.14 -2.32 -11.40
C PHE A 445 16.99 -0.90 -11.95
N MET A 446 15.88 -0.26 -11.63
CA MET A 446 15.79 1.19 -11.76
C MET A 446 16.37 1.77 -10.47
N THR A 447 17.59 2.28 -10.52
CA THR A 447 18.36 2.68 -9.33
C THR A 447 18.21 4.15 -8.97
N GLU A 448 17.66 4.98 -9.88
CA GLU A 448 17.42 6.39 -9.60
C GLU A 448 16.36 7.04 -10.50
N ASN A 449 15.39 7.71 -9.85
CA ASN A 449 14.46 8.63 -10.49
C ASN A 449 13.79 9.54 -9.42
N CYS A 450 13.56 10.81 -9.77
CA CYS A 450 12.68 11.72 -9.03
C CYS A 450 12.17 12.84 -9.94
N ALA A 451 11.38 13.77 -9.38
CA ALA A 451 10.86 14.91 -10.12
C ALA A 451 11.92 15.97 -10.50
N MET A 452 13.06 16.02 -9.80
CA MET A 452 14.10 17.06 -9.93
C MET A 452 13.55 18.48 -9.72
N ARG A 453 12.65 18.65 -8.76
CA ARG A 453 11.99 19.92 -8.44
C ARG A 453 11.33 19.85 -7.07
N ALA A 454 11.04 21.03 -6.53
CA ALA A 454 10.09 21.20 -5.44
C ALA A 454 8.74 20.55 -5.75
N GLU A 455 8.02 20.20 -4.68
CA GLU A 455 6.70 19.57 -4.72
C GLU A 455 5.73 20.26 -5.70
N LYS A 456 5.09 19.46 -6.55
CA LYS A 456 4.12 19.90 -7.57
C LYS A 456 2.90 19.00 -7.52
N SER A 457 1.70 19.59 -7.51
CA SER A 457 0.43 18.85 -7.54
C SER A 457 0.43 17.75 -8.63
N GLY A 458 -0.03 16.55 -8.25
CA GLY A 458 -0.04 15.35 -9.09
C GLY A 458 1.26 14.54 -9.09
N ASN A 459 2.33 15.00 -8.43
CA ASN A 459 3.58 14.24 -8.30
C ASN A 459 3.38 12.89 -7.60
N ASP A 460 2.46 12.79 -6.65
CA ASP A 460 2.00 11.55 -6.04
C ASP A 460 1.57 10.52 -7.10
N VAL A 461 0.63 10.90 -7.97
CA VAL A 461 0.09 10.07 -9.05
C VAL A 461 1.14 9.78 -10.12
N HIS A 462 1.95 10.77 -10.50
CA HIS A 462 3.01 10.57 -11.49
C HIS A 462 4.08 9.59 -10.99
N THR A 463 4.49 9.68 -9.72
CA THR A 463 5.41 8.73 -9.10
C THR A 463 4.86 7.32 -9.17
N ALA A 464 3.63 7.10 -8.70
CA ALA A 464 2.98 5.79 -8.73
C ALA A 464 2.83 5.25 -10.17
N TRP A 465 2.53 6.12 -11.13
CA TRP A 465 2.41 5.74 -12.54
C TRP A 465 3.76 5.32 -13.15
N ILE A 466 4.85 6.03 -12.86
CA ILE A 466 6.19 5.62 -13.32
C ILE A 466 6.57 4.28 -12.72
N VAL A 467 6.31 4.07 -11.42
CA VAL A 467 6.54 2.78 -10.74
C VAL A 467 5.72 1.67 -11.41
N ALA A 468 4.42 1.85 -11.64
CA ALA A 468 3.59 0.88 -12.35
C ALA A 468 4.13 0.53 -13.74
N ASN A 469 4.47 1.54 -14.54
CA ASN A 469 5.03 1.34 -15.88
C ASN A 469 6.36 0.56 -15.82
N SER A 470 7.20 0.80 -14.81
CA SER A 470 8.46 0.07 -14.63
C SER A 470 8.24 -1.43 -14.41
N PHE A 471 7.25 -1.81 -13.59
CA PHE A 471 6.91 -3.22 -13.37
C PHE A 471 6.18 -3.85 -14.55
N ASN A 472 5.26 -3.11 -15.20
CA ASN A 472 4.44 -3.61 -16.29
C ASN A 472 5.22 -3.78 -17.60
N TYR A 473 6.09 -2.83 -17.94
CA TYR A 473 6.73 -2.76 -19.25
C TYR A 473 8.22 -3.08 -19.22
N ASN A 474 8.95 -2.55 -18.23
CA ASN A 474 10.38 -2.78 -18.12
C ASN A 474 10.70 -4.11 -17.43
N ARG A 475 9.75 -4.63 -16.64
CA ARG A 475 9.93 -5.82 -15.80
C ARG A 475 11.04 -5.62 -14.76
N VAL A 476 11.10 -4.45 -14.12
CA VAL A 476 12.07 -4.20 -13.04
C VAL A 476 11.81 -5.14 -11.86
N GLY A 477 12.90 -5.69 -11.31
CA GLY A 477 12.89 -6.38 -10.03
C GLY A 477 13.09 -5.41 -8.86
N SER A 478 13.71 -4.25 -9.09
CA SER A 478 13.84 -3.22 -8.06
C SER A 478 13.61 -1.80 -8.60
N TYR A 479 13.01 -0.96 -7.76
CA TYR A 479 12.77 0.46 -8.01
C TYR A 479 13.28 1.28 -6.83
N MET A 480 14.23 2.19 -7.08
CA MET A 480 14.82 3.07 -6.09
C MET A 480 14.60 4.52 -6.48
N TYR A 481 13.75 5.22 -5.73
CA TYR A 481 13.57 6.67 -5.83
C TYR A 481 14.88 7.39 -5.47
N TRP A 482 15.20 8.52 -6.11
CA TRP A 482 16.49 9.18 -5.89
C TRP A 482 16.68 9.68 -4.46
N ASN A 483 15.92 10.70 -4.08
CA ASN A 483 16.08 11.44 -2.84
C ASN A 483 14.96 11.07 -1.87
N LEU A 484 15.09 9.93 -1.16
CA LEU A 484 14.15 9.56 -0.09
C LEU A 484 14.16 10.59 1.04
N LEU A 485 15.36 10.94 1.49
CA LEU A 485 15.62 12.03 2.41
C LEU A 485 16.49 13.07 1.70
N TRP A 486 16.11 14.34 1.81
CA TRP A 486 16.88 15.42 1.20
C TRP A 486 17.02 16.61 2.13
N GLY A 487 18.26 17.03 2.39
CA GLY A 487 18.55 18.23 3.17
C GLY A 487 18.32 19.47 2.31
N THR A 488 17.20 20.16 2.52
CA THR A 488 16.84 21.32 1.68
C THR A 488 15.85 22.26 2.35
N SER A 489 15.82 23.51 1.86
CA SER A 489 14.72 24.43 2.05
C SER A 489 13.59 24.21 1.04
N ASP A 490 13.83 23.61 -0.11
CA ASP A 490 12.95 23.74 -1.29
C ASP A 490 11.87 22.64 -1.39
N MET A 491 11.66 21.89 -0.31
CA MET A 491 10.61 20.86 -0.21
C MET A 491 10.70 19.83 -1.36
N ASP A 492 11.88 19.25 -1.53
CA ASP A 492 12.22 18.22 -2.53
C ASP A 492 12.51 16.88 -1.83
N GLY A 493 12.30 15.78 -2.54
CA GLY A 493 12.44 14.41 -2.06
C GLY A 493 11.12 13.78 -1.62
N CYS A 494 11.17 12.55 -1.12
CA CYS A 494 10.02 11.98 -0.41
C CYS A 494 9.83 12.68 0.94
N ILE A 495 10.93 12.95 1.64
CA ILE A 495 10.95 13.77 2.86
C ILE A 495 11.99 14.87 2.70
N ALA A 496 11.54 16.12 2.80
CA ALA A 496 12.41 17.27 2.87
C ALA A 496 12.78 17.54 4.34
N VAL A 497 14.08 17.65 4.63
CA VAL A 497 14.60 17.86 5.99
C VAL A 497 15.32 19.19 6.05
N ASN A 498 14.96 20.03 7.02
CA ASN A 498 15.61 21.31 7.23
C ASN A 498 16.93 21.15 8.00
N ASN A 499 17.75 22.20 7.97
CA ASN A 499 19.05 22.23 8.63
C ASN A 499 18.90 21.97 10.15
N PRO A 500 19.44 20.87 10.71
CA PRO A 500 19.21 20.51 12.10
C PRO A 500 19.88 21.46 13.11
N TRP A 501 20.89 22.22 12.68
CA TRP A 501 21.67 23.10 13.55
C TRP A 501 21.15 24.53 13.62
N ASP A 502 20.16 24.89 12.79
CA ASP A 502 19.56 26.23 12.78
C ASP A 502 18.03 26.17 12.63
N LYS A 503 17.34 26.03 13.76
CA LYS A 503 15.87 26.03 13.83
C LYS A 503 15.21 27.29 13.27
N SER A 504 15.93 28.42 13.18
CA SER A 504 15.35 29.65 12.62
C SER A 504 15.11 29.57 11.11
N GLN A 505 15.70 28.57 10.43
CA GLN A 505 15.54 28.32 9.00
C GLN A 505 14.48 27.24 8.69
N TRP A 506 13.85 26.66 9.72
CA TRP A 506 12.86 25.61 9.52
C TRP A 506 11.60 26.17 8.88
N LYS A 507 11.02 25.40 7.94
CA LYS A 507 9.77 25.75 7.25
C LYS A 507 8.52 25.13 7.89
N THR A 508 8.73 24.10 8.70
CA THR A 508 7.71 23.43 9.52
C THR A 508 8.19 23.43 10.98
N ASP A 509 7.26 23.33 11.92
CA ASP A 509 7.61 23.30 13.35
C ASP A 509 8.44 22.05 13.70
N GLU A 510 8.23 20.98 12.94
CA GLU A 510 8.92 19.70 13.05
C GLU A 510 10.30 19.69 12.38
N GLY A 511 10.61 20.67 11.53
CA GLY A 511 11.87 20.74 10.79
C GLY A 511 12.01 19.72 9.64
N TYR A 512 10.93 19.02 9.30
CA TYR A 512 10.83 18.17 8.11
C TYR A 512 9.40 18.17 7.56
N GLN A 513 9.25 17.75 6.30
CA GLN A 513 7.94 17.62 5.64
C GLN A 513 7.88 16.31 4.84
N VAL A 514 6.74 15.63 4.91
CA VAL A 514 6.38 14.53 4.00
C VAL A 514 5.84 15.12 2.69
N CYS A 515 6.49 14.83 1.56
CA CYS A 515 6.13 15.39 0.25
C CYS A 515 5.25 14.43 -0.57
N LEU A 516 4.57 14.93 -1.60
CA LEU A 516 3.65 14.16 -2.46
C LEU A 516 4.25 12.86 -3.01
N ASP A 517 5.52 12.90 -3.44
CA ASP A 517 6.22 11.74 -4.01
C ASP A 517 6.33 10.57 -3.01
N TYR A 518 6.39 10.84 -1.70
CA TYR A 518 6.31 9.81 -0.65
C TYR A 518 5.02 8.98 -0.78
N HIS A 519 3.88 9.66 -0.95
CA HIS A 519 2.59 8.99 -1.02
C HIS A 519 2.46 8.13 -2.28
N GLY A 520 2.95 8.64 -3.42
CA GLY A 520 3.05 7.88 -4.67
C GLY A 520 3.88 6.60 -4.55
N LEU A 521 5.07 6.70 -3.94
CA LEU A 521 5.94 5.54 -3.71
C LEU A 521 5.33 4.55 -2.72
N ARG A 522 4.68 5.05 -1.65
CA ARG A 522 4.11 4.24 -0.56
C ARG A 522 3.08 3.23 -1.06
N HIS A 523 2.30 3.57 -2.09
CA HIS A 523 1.32 2.66 -2.69
C HIS A 523 1.92 1.35 -3.20
N PHE A 524 3.23 1.34 -3.49
CA PHE A 524 3.99 0.15 -3.85
C PHE A 524 4.85 -0.35 -2.69
N SER A 525 5.73 0.50 -2.14
CA SER A 525 6.73 0.06 -1.16
C SER A 525 6.09 -0.59 0.08
N LYS A 526 4.95 -0.06 0.56
CA LYS A 526 4.32 -0.53 1.80
C LYS A 526 3.54 -1.82 1.63
N PHE A 527 3.02 -2.04 0.42
CA PHE A 527 2.05 -3.09 0.11
C PHE A 527 2.62 -4.19 -0.78
N VAL A 528 3.84 -4.02 -1.29
CA VAL A 528 4.55 -5.00 -2.11
C VAL A 528 5.92 -5.30 -1.49
N PRO A 529 5.98 -6.15 -0.44
CA PRO A 529 7.22 -6.58 0.17
C PRO A 529 8.17 -7.31 -0.79
N LYS A 530 9.45 -7.36 -0.42
CA LYS A 530 10.47 -8.21 -1.05
C LYS A 530 9.96 -9.65 -1.18
N GLY A 531 10.19 -10.25 -2.35
CA GLY A 531 9.81 -11.62 -2.70
C GLY A 531 8.45 -11.74 -3.38
N TYR A 532 7.61 -10.70 -3.38
CA TYR A 532 6.36 -10.73 -4.14
C TYR A 532 6.63 -10.93 -5.62
N ILE A 533 5.72 -11.61 -6.32
CA ILE A 533 5.83 -11.85 -7.77
C ILE A 533 4.87 -10.90 -8.46
N CYS A 534 5.37 -10.13 -9.43
CA CYS A 534 4.52 -9.34 -10.32
C CYS A 534 3.70 -10.29 -11.21
N VAL A 535 2.40 -10.05 -11.31
CA VAL A 535 1.46 -10.89 -12.06
C VAL A 535 0.58 -10.05 -12.98
N GLY A 536 -0.13 -10.71 -13.89
CA GLY A 536 -1.06 -10.08 -14.81
C GLY A 536 -2.13 -9.24 -14.11
N SER A 537 -2.49 -8.13 -14.73
CA SER A 537 -3.62 -7.28 -14.34
C SER A 537 -4.58 -7.12 -15.52
N THR A 538 -5.87 -7.04 -15.24
CA THR A 538 -6.91 -6.75 -16.23
C THR A 538 -7.55 -5.39 -15.94
N THR A 539 -7.89 -4.67 -17.00
CA THR A 539 -8.70 -3.44 -16.97
C THR A 539 -9.49 -3.32 -18.26
N ASP A 540 -10.74 -2.84 -18.19
CA ASP A 540 -11.56 -2.51 -19.36
C ASP A 540 -11.49 -1.03 -19.77
N ASN A 541 -10.73 -0.23 -19.00
CA ASN A 541 -10.67 1.22 -19.18
C ASN A 541 -9.22 1.70 -19.36
N SER A 542 -8.99 2.47 -20.43
CA SER A 542 -7.67 3.01 -20.78
C SER A 542 -7.18 4.14 -19.90
N ASP A 543 -8.04 4.72 -19.06
CA ASP A 543 -7.68 5.72 -18.04
C ASP A 543 -7.06 5.09 -16.80
N LEU A 544 -7.18 3.78 -16.63
CA LEU A 544 -6.64 3.04 -15.49
C LEU A 544 -5.36 2.32 -15.89
N VAL A 545 -4.32 2.49 -15.08
CA VAL A 545 -3.08 1.71 -15.15
C VAL A 545 -3.04 0.81 -13.92
N CYS A 546 -2.99 -0.50 -14.14
CA CYS A 546 -3.00 -1.49 -13.07
C CYS A 546 -1.67 -2.24 -13.03
N THR A 547 -1.17 -2.49 -11.82
CA THR A 547 -0.06 -3.42 -11.59
C THR A 547 -0.43 -4.30 -10.41
N SER A 548 -0.23 -5.61 -10.56
CA SER A 548 -0.62 -6.59 -9.56
C SER A 548 0.55 -7.45 -9.10
N PHE A 549 0.46 -7.89 -7.86
CA PHE A 549 1.48 -8.70 -7.20
C PHE A 549 0.83 -9.79 -6.34
N VAL A 550 1.51 -10.92 -6.20
CA VAL A 550 1.11 -12.02 -5.31
C VAL A 550 2.27 -12.39 -4.39
N SER A 551 1.98 -12.73 -3.13
CA SER A 551 3.00 -13.21 -2.19
C SER A 551 3.62 -14.53 -2.65
N PRO A 552 4.85 -14.85 -2.21
CA PRO A 552 5.51 -16.12 -2.55
C PRO A 552 4.68 -17.37 -2.26
N ASP A 553 3.90 -17.35 -1.18
CA ASP A 553 3.05 -18.46 -0.75
C ASP A 553 1.68 -18.48 -1.45
N GLY A 554 1.38 -17.48 -2.29
CA GLY A 554 0.13 -17.37 -3.04
C GLY A 554 -1.09 -16.92 -2.22
N LYS A 555 -0.92 -16.56 -0.94
CA LYS A 555 -2.04 -16.28 -0.02
C LYS A 555 -2.40 -14.81 0.11
N LYS A 556 -1.55 -13.90 -0.37
CA LYS A 556 -1.81 -12.47 -0.39
C LYS A 556 -1.64 -11.93 -1.78
N ALA A 557 -2.45 -10.96 -2.15
CA ALA A 557 -2.31 -10.26 -3.41
C ALA A 557 -2.45 -8.75 -3.22
N THR A 558 -1.95 -7.97 -4.15
CA THR A 558 -2.09 -6.52 -4.16
C THR A 558 -2.30 -6.07 -5.59
N ILE A 559 -3.27 -5.17 -5.80
CA ILE A 559 -3.41 -4.42 -7.04
C ILE A 559 -3.27 -2.94 -6.72
N VAL A 560 -2.38 -2.26 -7.44
CA VAL A 560 -2.30 -0.80 -7.44
C VAL A 560 -2.94 -0.31 -8.73
N VAL A 561 -3.95 0.53 -8.59
CA VAL A 561 -4.71 1.13 -9.69
C VAL A 561 -4.40 2.63 -9.70
N ILE A 562 -3.85 3.12 -10.80
CA ILE A 562 -3.65 4.55 -11.04
C ILE A 562 -4.73 5.03 -12.01
N ASN A 563 -5.54 6.00 -11.58
CA ASN A 563 -6.43 6.73 -12.47
C ASN A 563 -5.76 8.01 -12.96
N LYS A 564 -5.29 7.98 -14.21
CA LYS A 564 -4.64 9.11 -14.90
C LYS A 564 -5.61 9.97 -15.70
N GLY A 565 -6.89 9.59 -15.78
CA GLY A 565 -7.86 10.12 -16.74
C GLY A 565 -9.09 10.73 -16.08
N SER A 566 -10.27 10.33 -16.52
CA SER A 566 -11.56 10.84 -16.01
C SER A 566 -12.00 10.16 -14.71
N ASN A 567 -13.13 10.56 -14.11
CA ASN A 567 -13.64 9.93 -12.89
C ASN A 567 -14.20 8.52 -13.19
N HIS A 568 -13.84 7.52 -12.37
CA HIS A 568 -14.28 6.14 -12.56
C HIS A 568 -14.82 5.48 -11.30
N ALA A 569 -15.98 4.82 -11.42
CA ALA A 569 -16.50 3.90 -10.43
C ALA A 569 -15.96 2.50 -10.76
N VAL A 570 -14.97 2.04 -9.98
CA VAL A 570 -14.15 0.88 -10.32
C VAL A 570 -14.61 -0.36 -9.55
N LYS A 571 -15.06 -1.38 -10.28
CA LYS A 571 -15.31 -2.72 -9.73
C LYS A 571 -14.00 -3.51 -9.68
N VAL A 572 -13.65 -4.08 -8.53
CA VAL A 572 -12.41 -4.83 -8.35
C VAL A 572 -12.71 -6.33 -8.23
N ASN A 573 -12.07 -7.12 -9.08
CA ASN A 573 -12.17 -8.59 -9.06
C ASN A 573 -10.97 -9.18 -8.31
N SER A 574 -11.25 -9.89 -7.21
CA SER A 574 -10.25 -10.64 -6.44
C SER A 574 -9.72 -11.84 -7.23
N PRO A 575 -8.42 -12.19 -7.10
CA PRO A 575 -7.90 -13.45 -7.63
C PRO A 575 -8.29 -14.68 -6.79
N PHE A 576 -8.87 -14.47 -5.60
CA PHE A 576 -9.23 -15.53 -4.67
C PHE A 576 -10.75 -15.79 -4.71
N GLU A 577 -11.15 -17.03 -4.44
CA GLU A 577 -12.57 -17.37 -4.30
C GLU A 577 -13.22 -16.62 -3.13
N SER A 578 -12.44 -16.35 -2.08
CA SER A 578 -12.83 -15.62 -0.88
C SER A 578 -11.63 -14.88 -0.33
N SER A 579 -11.80 -13.60 -0.01
CA SER A 579 -10.72 -12.77 0.50
C SER A 579 -11.22 -11.62 1.35
N VAL A 580 -10.48 -11.24 2.38
CA VAL A 580 -10.60 -9.89 2.96
C VAL A 580 -9.82 -8.93 2.06
N ALA A 581 -10.48 -7.87 1.62
CA ALA A 581 -9.86 -6.79 0.85
C ALA A 581 -9.76 -5.51 1.70
N ARG A 582 -8.63 -4.81 1.61
CA ARG A 582 -8.42 -3.50 2.24
C ARG A 582 -8.02 -2.44 1.24
N LEU A 583 -8.49 -1.21 1.42
CA LEU A 583 -8.25 -0.09 0.50
C LEU A 583 -7.40 0.99 1.15
N THR A 584 -6.35 1.41 0.45
CA THR A 584 -5.62 2.66 0.70
C THR A 584 -5.70 3.54 -0.53
N MET A 585 -6.03 4.83 -0.39
CA MET A 585 -6.21 5.74 -1.51
C MET A 585 -5.41 7.05 -1.35
N THR A 586 -4.92 7.56 -2.47
CA THR A 586 -4.43 8.93 -2.65
C THR A 586 -5.27 9.58 -3.75
N ALA A 587 -5.84 10.75 -3.49
CA ALA A 587 -6.64 11.46 -4.49
C ALA A 587 -6.33 12.96 -4.40
N THR A 588 -5.69 13.50 -5.44
CA THR A 588 -5.26 14.90 -5.45
C THR A 588 -6.45 15.86 -5.29
N SER A 589 -7.59 15.55 -5.91
CA SER A 589 -8.80 16.39 -5.85
C SER A 589 -9.52 16.39 -4.50
N LYS A 590 -9.25 15.40 -3.64
CA LYS A 590 -9.85 15.25 -2.31
C LYS A 590 -8.90 15.64 -1.18
N ASP A 591 -7.69 16.07 -1.54
CA ASP A 591 -6.56 16.24 -0.63
C ASP A 591 -6.24 15.00 0.25
N GLU A 592 -6.57 13.80 -0.25
CA GLU A 592 -6.30 12.56 0.47
C GLU A 592 -4.94 12.01 0.07
N ARG A 593 -4.13 11.60 1.05
CA ARG A 593 -2.76 11.11 0.85
C ARG A 593 -2.53 9.84 1.65
N SER A 594 -2.36 8.71 0.97
CA SER A 594 -2.20 7.38 1.59
C SER A 594 -3.27 7.06 2.65
N LYS A 595 -4.51 7.56 2.47
CA LYS A 595 -5.61 7.40 3.42
C LYS A 595 -6.05 5.93 3.45
N ASP A 596 -6.03 5.32 4.63
CA ASP A 596 -6.50 3.95 4.84
C ASP A 596 -8.02 3.97 5.07
N TYR A 597 -8.76 3.29 4.20
CA TYR A 597 -10.21 3.10 4.31
C TYR A 597 -10.58 1.80 5.02
N GLY A 598 -9.58 1.00 5.43
CA GLY A 598 -9.81 -0.27 6.10
C GLY A 598 -10.38 -1.32 5.15
N VAL A 599 -11.15 -2.25 5.73
CA VAL A 599 -11.75 -3.38 5.00
C VAL A 599 -12.90 -2.89 4.13
N ILE A 600 -12.90 -3.31 2.86
CA ILE A 600 -13.93 -2.95 1.89
C ILE A 600 -14.75 -4.16 1.45
N ASN A 601 -16.00 -3.93 1.06
CA ASN A 601 -16.81 -4.93 0.40
C ASN A 601 -16.52 -4.94 -1.10
N LEU A 602 -16.03 -6.07 -1.63
CA LEU A 602 -15.73 -6.22 -3.05
C LEU A 602 -16.97 -6.16 -3.96
N ASP A 603 -18.18 -6.25 -3.38
CA ASP A 603 -19.42 -6.03 -4.13
C ASP A 603 -19.59 -4.57 -4.58
N ASP A 604 -18.98 -3.63 -3.85
CA ASP A 604 -19.10 -2.20 -4.09
C ASP A 604 -18.12 -1.71 -5.17
N GLU A 605 -18.44 -0.56 -5.77
CA GLU A 605 -17.57 0.15 -6.71
C GLU A 605 -16.72 1.19 -5.95
N ILE A 606 -15.42 1.23 -6.22
CA ILE A 606 -14.50 2.22 -5.66
C ILE A 606 -14.56 3.49 -6.51
N GLN A 607 -14.97 4.61 -5.90
CA GLN A 607 -15.01 5.90 -6.57
C GLN A 607 -13.60 6.49 -6.66
N MET A 608 -12.98 6.37 -7.83
CA MET A 608 -11.65 6.90 -8.14
C MET A 608 -11.75 8.19 -8.95
N PRO A 609 -11.54 9.37 -8.33
CA PRO A 609 -11.47 10.63 -9.08
C PRO A 609 -10.32 10.62 -10.08
N LYS A 610 -10.37 11.51 -11.06
CA LYS A 610 -9.21 11.88 -11.88
C LYS A 610 -7.99 12.14 -10.99
N MET A 611 -6.82 11.66 -11.40
CA MET A 611 -5.55 11.82 -10.68
C MET A 611 -5.66 11.25 -9.26
N SER A 612 -5.90 9.93 -9.20
CA SER A 612 -5.92 9.18 -7.95
C SER A 612 -5.20 7.84 -8.07
N ILE A 613 -4.87 7.27 -6.91
CA ILE A 613 -4.26 5.95 -6.77
C ILE A 613 -5.07 5.18 -5.74
N ALA A 614 -5.45 3.95 -6.05
CA ALA A 614 -6.03 3.01 -5.11
C ALA A 614 -5.14 1.78 -5.01
N THR A 615 -4.70 1.42 -3.81
CA THR A 615 -4.07 0.13 -3.53
C THR A 615 -5.07 -0.74 -2.79
N ILE A 616 -5.39 -1.89 -3.38
CA ILE A 616 -6.23 -2.90 -2.77
C ILE A 616 -5.36 -4.10 -2.43
N THR A 617 -5.27 -4.44 -1.14
CA THR A 617 -4.63 -5.68 -0.68
C THR A 617 -5.68 -6.74 -0.41
N PHE A 618 -5.33 -7.99 -0.70
CA PHE A 618 -6.18 -9.16 -0.49
C PHE A 618 -5.44 -10.16 0.38
N GLU A 619 -6.16 -10.75 1.33
CA GLU A 619 -5.72 -11.96 2.04
C GLU A 619 -6.72 -13.08 1.76
N ASP A 620 -6.21 -14.22 1.29
CA ASP A 620 -6.98 -15.44 1.11
C ASP A 620 -7.47 -15.90 2.48
N ASN A 621 -8.79 -15.94 2.66
CA ASN A 621 -9.39 -16.30 3.94
C ASN A 621 -9.42 -17.81 4.18
N GLY A 622 -9.12 -18.65 3.17
CA GLY A 622 -9.20 -20.11 3.27
C GLY A 622 -10.61 -20.67 3.53
N GLU A 623 -11.54 -19.84 3.99
CA GLU A 623 -12.97 -20.07 3.99
C GLU A 623 -13.46 -19.81 2.57
N ALA A 624 -13.58 -20.89 1.79
CA ALA A 624 -14.47 -20.89 0.65
C ALA A 624 -15.83 -20.38 1.14
N GLN A 625 -16.20 -19.15 0.79
CA GLN A 625 -17.62 -18.81 0.81
C GLN A 625 -18.27 -19.88 -0.03
N SER A 626 -19.23 -20.60 0.57
CA SER A 626 -20.07 -21.55 -0.14
C SER A 626 -20.45 -20.91 -1.46
N VAL A 627 -19.93 -21.46 -2.56
CA VAL A 627 -20.26 -21.01 -3.91
C VAL A 627 -21.77 -21.08 -4.00
N LYS A 628 -22.44 -19.93 -3.91
CA LYS A 628 -23.81 -19.78 -4.40
C LYS A 628 -23.71 -19.91 -5.90
N GLN A 629 -23.73 -21.15 -6.38
CA GLN A 629 -24.13 -21.40 -7.74
C GLN A 629 -25.62 -21.07 -7.78
N ASN A 630 -25.93 -19.81 -8.10
CA ASN A 630 -27.27 -19.36 -8.41
C ASN A 630 -27.74 -20.13 -9.65
N THR A 631 -28.29 -21.32 -9.45
CA THR A 631 -29.24 -21.92 -10.38
C THR A 631 -30.62 -21.73 -9.77
N ALA A 632 -31.50 -21.09 -10.52
CA ALA A 632 -32.85 -20.76 -10.11
C ALA A 632 -33.66 -22.01 -9.70
N ASP A 633 -33.63 -22.39 -8.42
CA ASP A 633 -34.68 -23.14 -7.68
C ASP A 633 -34.23 -23.60 -6.26
N ASP A 634 -33.56 -22.74 -5.47
CA ASP A 634 -33.07 -23.09 -4.12
C ASP A 634 -34.21 -23.24 -3.08
N ALA A 635 -34.91 -24.38 -3.10
CA ALA A 635 -35.82 -24.78 -2.02
C ALA A 635 -35.08 -25.56 -0.90
N PHE A 636 -33.88 -26.09 -1.18
CA PHE A 636 -33.14 -26.98 -0.27
C PHE A 636 -31.62 -26.77 -0.41
N ASN A 637 -30.90 -26.64 0.72
CA ASN A 637 -29.44 -26.57 0.79
C ASN A 637 -28.88 -27.67 1.70
N ALA A 638 -27.63 -28.09 1.53
CA ALA A 638 -27.02 -29.14 2.33
C ALA A 638 -25.55 -28.85 2.69
N MET A 639 -25.13 -29.25 3.89
CA MET A 639 -23.75 -29.11 4.38
C MET A 639 -23.41 -30.21 5.37
N PHE A 640 -22.12 -30.52 5.55
CA PHE A 640 -21.69 -31.37 6.66
C PHE A 640 -21.44 -30.53 7.91
N ALA A 641 -21.96 -30.99 9.04
CA ALA A 641 -21.64 -30.47 10.36
C ALA A 641 -21.22 -31.67 11.23
N ASN A 642 -19.92 -31.76 11.52
CA ASN A 642 -19.28 -32.93 12.11
C ASN A 642 -19.56 -34.20 11.26
N ASP A 643 -20.04 -35.29 11.89
CA ASP A 643 -20.30 -36.55 11.20
C ASP A 643 -21.64 -36.64 10.46
N ASN A 644 -22.45 -35.58 10.55
CA ASN A 644 -23.82 -35.55 10.04
C ASN A 644 -23.97 -34.61 8.84
N LEU A 645 -24.88 -34.97 7.95
CA LEU A 645 -25.34 -34.12 6.86
C LEU A 645 -26.53 -33.28 7.36
N GLN A 646 -26.41 -31.97 7.30
CA GLN A 646 -27.51 -31.03 7.56
C GLN A 646 -28.16 -30.61 6.25
N ILE A 647 -29.48 -30.65 6.20
CA ILE A 647 -30.30 -30.21 5.07
C ILE A 647 -31.19 -29.07 5.57
N ILE A 648 -31.02 -27.90 4.98
CA ILE A 648 -31.82 -26.71 5.26
C ILE A 648 -32.97 -26.68 4.26
N SER A 649 -34.19 -26.64 4.77
CA SER A 649 -35.41 -26.57 3.97
C SER A 649 -36.23 -25.35 4.36
N SER A 650 -36.78 -24.62 3.39
CA SER A 650 -37.72 -23.52 3.66
C SER A 650 -39.14 -24.00 3.93
N GLU A 651 -39.44 -25.28 3.67
CA GLU A 651 -40.78 -25.86 3.78
C GLU A 651 -40.75 -27.30 4.33
N GLN A 652 -41.91 -27.81 4.75
CA GLN A 652 -42.05 -29.21 5.12
C GLN A 652 -42.28 -30.05 3.85
N ALA A 653 -41.50 -31.11 3.66
CA ALA A 653 -41.61 -31.94 2.46
C ALA A 653 -41.08 -33.37 2.69
N ASP A 654 -41.69 -34.36 2.03
CA ASP A 654 -41.04 -35.67 1.86
C ASP A 654 -39.99 -35.55 0.75
N ALA A 655 -38.76 -35.98 1.06
CA ALA A 655 -37.59 -35.80 0.22
C ALA A 655 -36.85 -37.12 0.00
N THR A 656 -36.15 -37.22 -1.13
CA THR A 656 -35.10 -38.23 -1.34
C THR A 656 -33.75 -37.54 -1.33
N VAL A 657 -32.83 -38.05 -0.51
CA VAL A 657 -31.45 -37.55 -0.41
C VAL A 657 -30.51 -38.59 -0.99
N GLU A 658 -29.72 -38.16 -1.97
CA GLU A 658 -28.66 -38.96 -2.59
C GLU A 658 -27.32 -38.27 -2.35
N VAL A 659 -26.31 -39.02 -1.91
CA VAL A 659 -24.93 -38.52 -1.71
C VAL A 659 -23.98 -39.40 -2.47
N TRP A 660 -23.16 -38.83 -3.35
CA TRP A 660 -22.10 -39.55 -4.06
C TRP A 660 -20.76 -38.84 -3.97
N ASP A 661 -19.66 -39.59 -4.07
CA ASP A 661 -18.32 -39.01 -4.13
C ASP A 661 -17.92 -38.63 -5.56
N VAL A 662 -16.75 -38.02 -5.72
CA VAL A 662 -16.21 -37.58 -7.02
C VAL A 662 -15.98 -38.71 -8.04
N THR A 663 -15.96 -39.97 -7.60
CA THR A 663 -15.85 -41.14 -8.49
C THR A 663 -17.21 -41.61 -9.01
N GLY A 664 -18.30 -41.01 -8.52
CA GLY A 664 -19.67 -41.41 -8.83
C GLY A 664 -20.20 -42.54 -7.95
N LYS A 665 -19.47 -42.95 -6.90
CA LYS A 665 -19.95 -43.95 -5.95
C LYS A 665 -20.99 -43.32 -5.04
N VAL A 666 -22.19 -43.89 -5.02
CA VAL A 666 -23.30 -43.47 -4.14
C VAL A 666 -23.10 -44.04 -2.74
N TRP A 667 -23.12 -43.17 -1.74
CA TRP A 667 -22.96 -43.47 -0.31
C TRP A 667 -24.27 -43.43 0.46
N ILE A 668 -25.16 -42.49 0.10
CA ILE A 668 -26.49 -42.35 0.71
C ILE A 668 -27.50 -42.28 -0.42
N ASN A 669 -28.60 -43.01 -0.30
CA ASN A 669 -29.80 -42.84 -1.12
C ASN A 669 -31.00 -43.25 -0.24
N LYS A 670 -31.68 -42.27 0.36
CA LYS A 670 -32.73 -42.51 1.36
C LYS A 670 -33.87 -41.51 1.23
N ALA A 671 -35.09 -41.99 1.46
CA ALA A 671 -36.24 -41.12 1.68
C ALA A 671 -36.23 -40.60 3.13
N ILE A 672 -36.52 -39.30 3.30
CA ILE A 672 -36.60 -38.61 4.58
C ILE A 672 -37.80 -37.65 4.59
N SER A 673 -38.28 -37.26 5.76
CA SER A 673 -39.24 -36.15 5.90
C SER A 673 -38.50 -34.93 6.44
N LEU A 674 -38.51 -33.83 5.69
CA LEU A 674 -37.93 -32.55 6.05
C LEU A 674 -38.97 -31.66 6.75
N ASN A 675 -38.57 -31.01 7.83
CA ASN A 675 -39.26 -29.86 8.42
C ASN A 675 -38.67 -28.55 7.87
N ALA A 676 -39.41 -27.45 7.98
CA ALA A 676 -38.82 -26.12 7.73
C ALA A 676 -37.72 -25.84 8.77
N GLY A 677 -36.57 -25.37 8.31
CA GLY A 677 -35.34 -25.21 9.10
C GLY A 677 -34.30 -26.30 8.83
N VAL A 678 -33.49 -26.61 9.84
CA VAL A 678 -32.35 -27.54 9.72
C VAL A 678 -32.79 -28.96 10.05
N ASN A 679 -32.51 -29.91 9.15
CA ASN A 679 -32.79 -31.33 9.29
C ASN A 679 -31.49 -32.13 9.29
N THR A 680 -31.32 -33.06 10.22
CA THR A 680 -30.08 -33.82 10.38
C THR A 680 -30.24 -35.23 9.81
N VAL A 681 -29.31 -35.63 8.95
CA VAL A 681 -29.19 -36.98 8.40
C VAL A 681 -27.85 -37.56 8.83
N GLU A 682 -27.87 -38.68 9.56
CA GLU A 682 -26.65 -39.40 9.91
C GLU A 682 -25.97 -39.96 8.65
N ALA A 683 -24.72 -39.55 8.43
CA ALA A 683 -24.00 -39.84 7.20
C ALA A 683 -22.79 -40.77 7.41
N ASN A 684 -22.02 -40.59 8.49
CA ASN A 684 -20.86 -41.44 8.83
C ASN A 684 -19.91 -41.71 7.64
N LEU A 685 -19.68 -40.68 6.82
CA LEU A 685 -18.82 -40.76 5.63
C LEU A 685 -17.35 -40.42 5.96
N PRO A 686 -16.35 -40.95 5.23
CA PRO A 686 -14.96 -40.48 5.32
C PRO A 686 -14.82 -39.01 4.91
N SER A 687 -13.74 -38.33 5.34
CA SER A 687 -13.43 -36.96 4.86
C SER A 687 -13.11 -36.98 3.37
N ALA A 688 -13.94 -36.29 2.58
CA ALA A 688 -13.83 -36.20 1.12
C ALA A 688 -14.79 -35.13 0.57
N VAL A 689 -14.75 -34.93 -0.75
CA VAL A 689 -15.75 -34.14 -1.48
C VAL A 689 -16.90 -35.04 -1.88
N TYR A 690 -18.12 -34.61 -1.56
CA TYR A 690 -19.36 -35.26 -1.92
C TYR A 690 -20.27 -34.31 -2.69
N PHE A 691 -21.16 -34.87 -3.48
CA PHE A 691 -22.30 -34.17 -4.06
C PHE A 691 -23.56 -34.70 -3.39
N VAL A 692 -24.36 -33.78 -2.84
CA VAL A 692 -25.61 -34.08 -2.16
C VAL A 692 -26.75 -33.58 -3.01
N LYS A 693 -27.61 -34.50 -3.43
CA LYS A 693 -28.85 -34.21 -4.13
C LYS A 693 -30.04 -34.38 -3.20
N VAL A 694 -30.90 -33.38 -3.17
CA VAL A 694 -32.19 -33.42 -2.47
C VAL A 694 -33.30 -33.27 -3.48
N ILE A 695 -34.23 -34.22 -3.51
CA ILE A 695 -35.40 -34.22 -4.40
C ILE A 695 -36.65 -34.18 -3.53
N ALA A 696 -37.43 -33.10 -3.62
CA ALA A 696 -38.66 -32.91 -2.86
C ALA A 696 -39.66 -32.06 -3.65
N ASN A 697 -40.96 -32.37 -3.54
CA ASN A 697 -42.05 -31.62 -4.20
C ASN A 697 -41.85 -31.40 -5.72
N GLY A 698 -41.22 -32.34 -6.42
CA GLY A 698 -40.92 -32.23 -7.85
C GLY A 698 -39.74 -31.30 -8.20
N LYS A 699 -39.09 -30.71 -7.20
CA LYS A 699 -37.86 -29.91 -7.32
C LYS A 699 -36.64 -30.75 -6.97
N GLN A 700 -35.49 -30.42 -7.54
CA GLN A 700 -34.20 -31.02 -7.20
C GLN A 700 -33.15 -29.94 -6.92
N SER A 701 -32.35 -30.13 -5.88
CA SER A 701 -31.16 -29.33 -5.58
C SER A 701 -29.96 -30.27 -5.53
N VAL A 702 -28.80 -29.83 -6.06
CA VAL A 702 -27.53 -30.57 -6.00
C VAL A 702 -26.47 -29.62 -5.46
N VAL A 703 -25.87 -29.97 -4.32
CA VAL A 703 -24.88 -29.16 -3.63
C VAL A 703 -23.58 -29.94 -3.51
N LYS A 704 -22.45 -29.29 -3.81
CA LYS A 704 -21.12 -29.85 -3.50
C LYS A 704 -20.81 -29.58 -2.03
N CYS A 705 -20.56 -30.62 -1.26
CA CYS A 705 -20.24 -30.55 0.16
C CYS A 705 -18.87 -31.16 0.43
N ILE A 706 -18.12 -30.57 1.37
CA ILE A 706 -16.86 -31.12 1.86
C ILE A 706 -17.12 -31.62 3.28
N LYS A 707 -16.82 -32.90 3.56
CA LYS A 707 -16.89 -33.46 4.91
C LYS A 707 -15.52 -33.48 5.57
#